data_AF-A0A7Z9TEB8-F1
#
_entry.id   AF-A0A7Z9TEB8-F1
#
_cell.length_a   1.000
_cell.length_b   1.000
_cell.length_c   1.000
_cell.angle_alpha   90.00
_cell.angle_beta   90.00
_cell.angle_gamma   90.00
#
_symmetry.space_group_name_H-M   'P 1'
#
loop_
_entity.id
_entity.type
_entity.pdbx_description
1 polymer ?
#
loop_
_entity_poly.entity_id
_entity_poly.type
_entity_poly.pdbx_seq_one_letter_code
_entity_poly.pdbx_strand_id
1 'polypeptide(L)'
;MKKGRLVIVFFIMTLGNDFILQGQTADSVFILSPSYHPISPLVVNPFPEMPRPIGWSGDTLYHPIGLLNDNYGKRNVTVTIDSDWSYITFTETLDGEIIRVPFSAPVEWYFRKNMYINRHLKFIETVSLGGEGSRGRDSKRKSQTLEVVGVELGKLGRASLRVRGNVNISGKMVFQDQELVRSSINETQSTHIEFDQKQNFNIEGKVGDRVSVFMDQDSERDFDFENNIRISYEGAEDDILQKMEAGNISLSLPSTQYVTFSGTNKGLYGLKAISQLGPVDITTIASIEQTKKEQRAWEGGSQSQTQKIKDYDYVKNQYFFIHEWFRNGTPDTVQYVIQPSFFPLINGLHRIGSLKVTSFELYKLDMTNNPGADIGVAHIDPSDPGFEEDKNKDGNFLRLERNIDYTLSEDLGYIRLRTRSLDEILGCHYVLTDRISEETVMTIGHGVSLNDSTLSLKMIKPQSPHPNHPTWDLMFKNVYYLGTTNINQEGFAVRIVNDRLTPPSDRDPLGIPYLNQFGLDSLNENGSRQPDEIIDMNNPNIVNLIAGELHFPALLPFVSEDSLFGGNMNEILSEVLGEGKMYTSTISTDYNGDSRFTIEADYSNQSSTINLGFMLVEGSEEVLLNGIRLTRGIDYQIDYFSGTIVLGETAADPNASVRVLYDKHELVSFDKKVILGTRAQMDFGDNSFLGATALYYDQSVINKKIEVGYEPTRNFIWDLNGRFEFDLDGLTRILDKLPIIETEKLSTFSVEGEFAQVWPNPNPVNNAETGDPNGVAFIDDFEGAKRTTYIPVQRRQWKASSAPVDTMIDQAWPQRYRARMYWYNPFEQVWTK
;
A
#
# COMPACT_ATOMS: atom_id res chain seq x y z
N MET A 1 33.56 74.52 49.34
CA MET A 1 33.30 75.98 49.40
C MET A 1 31.87 76.21 48.93
N LYS A 2 30.94 76.45 49.86
CA LYS A 2 30.17 77.71 50.02
C LYS A 2 29.40 78.22 48.79
N LYS A 3 28.07 78.26 48.96
CA LYS A 3 27.09 79.26 48.49
C LYS A 3 26.83 79.27 46.98
N GLY A 4 25.60 79.12 46.47
CA GLY A 4 24.31 79.48 47.06
C GLY A 4 23.96 80.92 46.72
N ARG A 5 23.12 81.10 45.70
CA ARG A 5 21.93 81.97 45.62
C ARG A 5 21.43 81.94 44.18
N LEU A 6 20.27 81.31 43.94
CA LEU A 6 18.93 81.89 44.04
C LEU A 6 18.75 83.02 43.00
N VAL A 7 18.00 82.81 41.91
CA VAL A 7 16.54 82.56 41.82
C VAL A 7 15.85 83.84 41.32
N ILE A 8 14.86 83.59 40.47
CA ILE A 8 13.72 84.40 40.00
C ILE A 8 13.75 84.19 38.48
N VAL A 9 13.02 83.23 37.91
CA VAL A 9 11.55 83.22 37.82
C VAL A 9 11.02 81.77 37.84
N PHE A 10 10.40 81.38 38.95
CA PHE A 10 9.22 80.51 38.96
C PHE A 10 8.03 81.33 38.44
N PHE A 11 6.94 80.69 38.01
CA PHE A 11 5.63 81.30 37.67
C PHE A 11 5.47 81.88 36.25
N ILE A 12 4.98 81.07 35.32
CA ILE A 12 3.58 81.08 34.85
C ILE A 12 3.44 79.98 33.78
N MET A 13 2.53 79.04 34.06
CA MET A 13 1.82 78.09 33.17
C MET A 13 1.80 76.68 33.78
N THR A 14 1.21 76.60 34.97
CA THR A 14 0.28 75.50 35.27
C THR A 14 -0.97 75.71 34.41
N LEU A 15 -1.46 74.65 33.74
CA LEU A 15 -2.83 74.16 33.82
C LEU A 15 -3.06 73.02 32.79
N GLY A 16 -3.48 71.85 33.28
CA GLY A 16 -4.22 70.86 32.49
C GLY A 16 -3.56 69.49 32.27
N ASN A 17 -3.45 68.68 33.32
CA ASN A 17 -4.29 67.47 33.46
C ASN A 17 -3.85 66.61 34.65
N ASP A 18 -4.86 66.25 35.44
CA ASP A 18 -4.79 65.39 36.61
C ASP A 18 -4.28 63.99 36.25
N PHE A 19 -3.22 63.53 36.91
CA PHE A 19 -3.04 62.10 37.14
C PHE A 19 -3.70 61.75 38.46
N ILE A 20 -4.88 61.14 38.35
CA ILE A 20 -5.55 60.48 39.46
C ILE A 20 -4.66 59.34 39.93
N LEU A 21 -4.14 59.49 41.16
CA LEU A 21 -3.89 58.37 42.07
C LEU A 21 -5.19 57.58 42.22
N GLN A 22 -5.30 56.43 41.54
CA GLN A 22 -6.21 55.38 41.99
C GLN A 22 -5.45 54.54 43.01
N GLY A 23 -5.72 54.86 44.28
CA GLY A 23 -5.40 54.01 45.41
C GLY A 23 -6.18 52.70 45.34
N GLN A 24 -5.64 51.72 46.07
CA GLN A 24 -6.21 50.42 46.33
C GLN A 24 -7.72 50.46 46.59
N THR A 25 -8.48 49.77 45.73
CA THR A 25 -9.71 49.11 46.14
C THR A 25 -9.48 47.61 46.03
N ALA A 26 -9.78 46.91 47.12
CA ALA A 26 -9.68 45.46 47.22
C ALA A 26 -10.49 44.75 46.12
N ASP A 27 -10.01 43.58 45.72
CA ASP A 27 -10.69 42.56 44.91
C ASP A 27 -10.77 42.75 43.38
N SER A 28 -9.64 43.08 42.74
CA SER A 28 -9.43 42.62 41.35
C SER A 28 -8.00 42.16 41.12
N VAL A 29 -7.81 40.84 41.03
CA VAL A 29 -6.57 40.25 40.51
C VAL A 29 -6.53 40.57 39.01
N PHE A 30 -5.77 41.59 38.62
CA PHE A 30 -5.38 41.74 37.22
C PHE A 30 -4.44 40.58 36.88
N ILE A 31 -4.96 39.57 36.21
CA ILE A 31 -4.14 38.58 35.52
C ILE A 31 -3.44 39.33 34.39
N LEU A 32 -2.19 39.73 34.64
CA LEU A 32 -1.33 40.29 33.60
C LEU A 32 -1.26 39.29 32.43
N SER A 33 -1.46 39.79 31.21
CA SER A 33 -1.37 38.97 30.00
C SER A 33 -0.05 38.18 29.97
N PRO A 34 -0.01 36.94 29.43
CA PRO A 34 1.23 36.23 29.18
C PRO A 34 2.25 37.02 28.34
N SER A 35 1.81 38.03 27.59
CA SER A 35 2.61 38.99 26.83
C SER A 35 3.10 40.22 27.62
N TYR A 36 2.79 40.33 28.92
CA TYR A 36 3.28 41.44 29.74
C TYR A 36 4.80 41.34 29.89
N HIS A 37 5.49 42.42 29.51
CA HIS A 37 6.93 42.61 29.63
C HIS A 37 7.16 43.85 30.50
N PRO A 38 7.66 43.71 31.74
CA PRO A 38 7.94 44.87 32.58
C PRO A 38 9.19 45.58 32.05
N ILE A 39 9.00 46.55 31.16
CA ILE A 39 10.07 47.45 30.72
C ILE A 39 9.98 48.67 31.64
N SER A 40 10.80 48.69 32.69
CA SER A 40 10.93 49.84 33.58
C SER A 40 12.31 50.46 33.38
N PRO A 41 12.42 51.79 33.19
CA PRO A 41 13.72 52.45 33.16
C PRO A 41 14.43 52.42 34.53
N LEU A 42 13.69 52.10 35.60
CA LEU A 42 14.17 52.09 36.98
C LEU A 42 14.67 50.72 37.46
N VAL A 43 14.27 49.62 36.81
CA VAL A 43 14.62 48.25 37.17
C VAL A 43 15.49 47.64 36.07
N VAL A 44 16.45 46.80 36.43
CA VAL A 44 17.29 46.08 35.45
C VAL A 44 16.40 45.22 34.56
N ASN A 45 16.53 45.33 33.24
CA ASN A 45 15.83 44.43 32.31
C ASN A 45 16.62 43.12 32.18
N PRO A 46 16.07 41.97 32.63
CA PRO A 46 16.77 40.70 32.56
C PRO A 46 16.63 40.00 31.19
N PHE A 47 15.85 40.57 30.26
CA PHE A 47 15.55 39.97 28.96
C PHE A 47 16.17 40.79 27.80
N PRO A 48 16.42 40.16 26.64
CA PRO A 48 16.87 40.87 25.45
C PRO A 48 15.87 41.95 25.04
N GLU A 49 16.36 43.09 24.52
CA GLU A 49 15.48 44.12 23.97
C GLU A 49 14.72 43.58 22.74
N MET A 50 13.39 43.75 22.75
CA MET A 50 12.59 43.40 21.58
C MET A 50 12.76 44.46 20.50
N PRO A 51 13.14 44.08 19.26
CA PRO A 51 13.14 45.01 18.14
C PRO A 51 11.71 45.49 17.91
N ARG A 52 11.55 46.80 17.69
CA ARG A 52 10.24 47.35 17.34
C ARG A 52 9.87 46.83 15.95
N PRO A 53 8.64 46.32 15.74
CA PRO A 53 8.23 45.85 14.42
C PRO A 53 8.36 46.98 13.39
N ILE A 54 9.06 46.71 12.29
CA ILE A 54 9.19 47.63 11.16
C ILE A 54 7.79 47.78 10.55
N GLY A 55 7.21 48.98 10.65
CA GLY A 55 5.85 49.27 10.19
C GLY A 55 5.12 50.35 10.99
N TRP A 56 5.63 50.77 12.15
CA TRP A 56 5.13 51.97 12.83
C TRP A 56 5.89 53.18 12.31
N SER A 57 5.16 54.09 11.64
CA SER A 57 5.65 55.41 11.26
C SER A 57 6.23 56.11 12.50
N GLY A 58 7.49 56.55 12.40
CA GLY A 58 8.27 57.13 13.49
C GLY A 58 7.78 58.49 14.02
N ASP A 59 6.53 58.86 13.80
CA ASP A 59 5.99 60.19 14.11
C ASP A 59 5.35 60.32 15.51
N THR A 60 5.40 59.28 16.35
CA THR A 60 4.89 59.34 17.75
C THR A 60 5.93 58.95 18.80
N LEU A 61 7.19 59.31 18.58
CA LEU A 61 8.23 59.19 19.60
C LEU A 61 8.17 60.35 20.60
N TYR A 62 7.65 60.07 21.81
CA TYR A 62 7.71 60.98 22.96
C TYR A 62 9.12 61.12 23.58
N HIS A 63 10.13 60.40 23.08
CA HIS A 63 11.50 60.41 23.60
C HIS A 63 12.52 60.51 22.45
N PRO A 64 13.56 61.35 22.58
CA PRO A 64 14.54 61.59 21.52
C PRO A 64 15.37 60.33 21.18
N ILE A 65 15.70 60.16 19.90
CA ILE A 65 16.35 58.97 19.30
C ILE A 65 17.85 58.84 19.69
N GLY A 66 18.33 59.52 20.73
CA GLY A 66 19.67 59.29 21.29
C GLY A 66 20.81 59.31 20.24
N LEU A 67 20.89 60.38 19.45
CA LEU A 67 21.88 60.54 18.36
C LEU A 67 23.34 60.74 18.85
N LEU A 68 23.55 60.82 20.17
CA LEU A 68 24.85 60.96 20.82
C LEU A 68 25.00 59.84 21.85
N ASN A 69 25.88 58.88 21.58
CA ASN A 69 26.21 57.79 22.49
C ASN A 69 27.43 58.18 23.35
N ASP A 70 27.21 59.02 24.36
CA ASP A 70 28.25 59.34 25.34
C ASP A 70 28.34 58.23 26.39
N ASN A 71 29.19 57.23 26.12
CA ASN A 71 29.54 56.19 27.09
C ASN A 71 30.61 56.71 28.07
N TYR A 72 30.18 57.35 29.15
CA TYR A 72 31.03 57.56 30.33
C TYR A 72 30.82 56.40 31.32
N GLY A 73 31.69 55.39 31.26
CA GLY A 73 31.81 54.32 32.27
C GLY A 73 31.55 52.89 31.74
N LYS A 74 32.13 51.88 32.41
CA LYS A 74 31.90 50.46 32.08
C LYS A 74 30.62 49.99 32.76
N ARG A 75 29.58 49.71 31.96
CA ARG A 75 28.37 49.02 32.44
C ARG A 75 28.61 47.51 32.53
N ASN A 76 28.33 46.93 33.68
CA ASN A 76 28.38 45.50 33.92
C ASN A 76 27.06 45.04 34.54
N VAL A 77 26.47 43.98 33.99
CA VAL A 77 25.34 43.27 34.61
C VAL A 77 25.88 42.03 35.30
N THR A 78 25.68 41.94 36.61
CA THR A 78 26.03 40.77 37.41
C THR A 78 24.76 39.95 37.65
N VAL A 79 24.84 38.64 37.40
CA VAL A 79 23.75 37.70 37.60
C VAL A 79 24.10 36.78 38.76
N THR A 80 23.22 36.68 39.75
CA THR A 80 23.39 35.83 40.92
C THR A 80 22.17 34.93 41.08
N ILE A 81 22.38 33.64 41.29
CA ILE A 81 21.32 32.65 41.56
C ILE A 81 21.51 32.17 42.99
N ASP A 82 20.43 32.10 43.77
CA ASP A 82 20.47 31.58 45.13
C ASP A 82 20.88 30.10 45.14
N SER A 83 21.61 29.66 46.15
CA SER A 83 22.15 28.29 46.23
C SER A 83 21.08 27.19 46.23
N ASP A 84 19.85 27.52 46.60
CA ASP A 84 18.69 26.64 46.61
C ASP A 84 17.82 26.74 45.33
N TRP A 85 18.28 27.50 44.32
CA TRP A 85 17.58 27.75 43.05
C TRP A 85 16.21 28.45 43.21
N SER A 86 15.97 29.08 44.36
CA SER A 86 14.70 29.76 44.59
C SER A 86 14.58 31.02 43.72
N TYR A 87 15.61 31.87 43.67
CA TYR A 87 15.59 33.13 42.92
C TYR A 87 16.84 33.37 42.05
N ILE A 88 16.64 34.10 40.95
CA ILE A 88 17.69 34.69 40.11
C ILE A 88 17.61 36.21 40.19
N THR A 89 18.74 36.87 40.40
CA THR A 89 18.85 38.33 40.56
C THR A 89 19.83 38.94 39.56
N PHE A 90 19.43 40.04 38.91
CA PHE A 90 20.21 40.81 37.95
C PHE A 90 20.50 42.20 38.51
N THR A 91 21.78 42.55 38.60
CA THR A 91 22.24 43.84 39.11
C THR A 91 23.05 44.56 38.04
N GLU A 92 22.65 45.75 37.63
CA GLU A 92 23.37 46.59 36.67
C GLU A 92 24.22 47.61 37.42
N THR A 93 25.53 47.59 37.17
CA THR A 93 26.52 48.49 37.78
C THR A 93 27.21 49.34 36.72
N LEU A 94 27.52 50.59 37.05
CA LEU A 94 28.35 51.50 36.28
C LEU A 94 29.54 51.90 37.16
N ASP A 95 30.75 51.53 36.75
CA ASP A 95 31.99 51.80 37.51
C ASP A 95 31.94 51.38 38.99
N GLY A 96 31.17 50.32 39.29
CA GLY A 96 31.01 49.75 40.64
C GLY A 96 29.78 50.24 41.41
N GLU A 97 29.06 51.25 40.94
CA GLU A 97 27.82 51.71 41.57
C GLU A 97 26.58 51.15 40.86
N ILE A 98 25.56 50.76 41.64
CA ILE A 98 24.29 50.23 41.13
C ILE A 98 23.47 51.38 40.52
N ILE A 99 23.16 51.30 39.23
CA ILE A 99 22.45 52.36 38.50
C ILE A 99 20.95 52.13 38.34
N ARG A 100 20.48 50.91 38.60
CA ARG A 100 19.07 50.52 38.53
C ARG A 100 18.73 49.54 39.65
N VAL A 101 17.46 49.52 40.06
CA VAL A 101 16.96 48.55 41.04
C VAL A 101 17.18 47.13 40.49
N PRO A 102 17.84 46.23 41.24
CA PRO A 102 18.06 44.86 40.80
C PRO A 102 16.73 44.14 40.51
N PHE A 103 16.73 43.33 39.46
CA PHE A 103 15.57 42.48 39.13
C PHE A 103 15.75 41.12 39.79
N SER A 104 14.78 40.65 40.58
CA SER A 104 14.78 39.30 41.16
C SER A 104 13.49 38.56 40.84
N ALA A 105 13.59 37.29 40.46
CA ALA A 105 12.43 36.44 40.15
C ALA A 105 12.69 34.97 40.47
N PRO A 106 11.64 34.14 40.66
CA PRO A 106 11.80 32.71 40.75
C PRO A 106 12.51 32.15 39.53
N VAL A 107 13.49 31.26 39.72
CA VAL A 107 14.32 30.75 38.62
C VAL A 107 13.48 30.11 37.52
N GLU A 108 12.49 29.30 37.91
CA GLU A 108 11.55 28.64 37.00
C GLU A 108 10.74 29.64 36.17
N TRP A 109 10.27 30.73 36.79
CA TRP A 109 9.51 31.78 36.10
C TRP A 109 10.39 32.48 35.07
N TYR A 110 11.63 32.82 35.45
CA TYR A 110 12.58 33.50 34.56
C TYR A 110 12.90 32.65 33.33
N PHE A 111 13.21 31.37 33.50
CA PHE A 111 13.54 30.50 32.35
C PHE A 111 12.35 30.29 31.41
N ARG A 112 11.14 30.05 31.92
CA ARG A 112 9.94 29.97 31.08
C ARG A 112 9.72 31.25 30.29
N LYS A 113 9.85 32.41 30.94
CA LYS A 113 9.65 33.71 30.31
C LYS A 113 10.73 34.03 29.28
N ASN A 114 11.99 33.73 29.60
CA ASN A 114 13.13 33.91 28.68
C ASN A 114 12.97 33.01 27.44
N MET A 115 12.57 31.75 27.59
CA MET A 115 12.28 30.86 26.46
C MET A 115 11.15 31.41 25.57
N TYR A 116 10.07 31.90 26.17
CA TYR A 116 8.98 32.53 25.43
C TYR A 116 9.46 33.75 24.63
N ILE A 117 10.20 34.66 25.26
CA ILE A 117 10.74 35.87 24.62
C ILE A 117 11.69 35.50 23.48
N ASN A 118 12.61 34.56 23.68
CA ASN A 118 13.54 34.13 22.65
C ASN A 118 12.82 33.46 21.46
N ARG A 119 11.77 32.66 21.69
CA ARG A 119 10.94 32.09 20.62
C ARG A 119 10.22 33.19 19.84
N HIS A 120 9.67 34.17 20.54
CA HIS A 120 8.97 35.29 19.92
C HIS A 120 9.92 36.18 19.11
N LEU A 121 11.12 36.46 19.62
CA LEU A 121 12.19 37.17 18.90
C LEU A 121 12.58 36.44 17.62
N LYS A 122 12.80 35.13 17.69
CA LYS A 122 13.16 34.31 16.54
C LYS A 122 12.03 34.21 15.51
N PHE A 123 10.78 34.21 15.97
CA PHE A 123 9.60 34.34 15.11
C PHE A 123 9.58 35.70 14.40
N ILE A 124 9.76 36.81 15.12
CA ILE A 124 9.83 38.15 14.54
C ILE A 124 10.98 38.23 13.52
N GLU A 125 12.18 37.73 13.83
CA GLU A 125 13.32 37.66 12.91
C GLU A 125 12.98 36.87 11.64
N THR A 126 12.37 35.69 11.80
CA THR A 126 12.00 34.82 10.66
C THR A 126 10.90 35.43 9.79
N VAL A 127 9.92 36.12 10.38
CA VAL A 127 8.79 36.75 9.68
C VAL A 127 9.18 38.10 9.07
N SER A 128 10.02 38.90 9.73
CA SER A 128 10.48 40.20 9.23
C SER A 128 11.48 40.08 8.07
N LEU A 129 12.26 38.99 7.99
CA LEU A 129 13.11 38.67 6.83
C LEU A 129 12.31 38.26 5.58
N GLY A 130 10.99 38.09 5.67
CA GLY A 130 10.13 37.83 4.52
C GLY A 130 9.82 39.06 3.65
N GLY A 131 10.21 40.27 4.08
CA GLY A 131 9.82 41.54 3.44
C GLY A 131 10.84 42.17 2.49
N GLU A 132 12.14 41.98 2.67
CA GLU A 132 13.17 42.56 1.79
C GLU A 132 14.27 41.54 1.52
N GLY A 133 14.23 40.90 0.34
CA GLY A 133 15.32 40.03 -0.11
C GLY A 133 14.92 38.76 -0.85
N SER A 134 13.71 38.65 -1.40
CA SER A 134 13.33 37.55 -2.31
C SER A 134 13.88 37.76 -3.73
N ARG A 135 15.21 37.90 -3.86
CA ARG A 135 15.92 37.72 -5.14
C ARG A 135 17.25 37.03 -4.91
N GLY A 136 17.27 35.73 -5.22
CA GLY A 136 18.48 35.01 -5.63
C GLY A 136 19.55 34.83 -4.55
N ARG A 137 19.31 33.93 -3.60
CA ARG A 137 20.40 33.13 -3.02
C ARG A 137 19.85 31.89 -2.33
N ASP A 138 20.11 30.75 -2.95
CA ASP A 138 20.23 29.46 -2.26
C ASP A 138 21.35 29.56 -1.22
N SER A 139 21.09 30.22 -0.09
CA SER A 139 21.90 29.97 1.10
C SER A 139 21.38 28.68 1.70
N LYS A 140 22.02 27.56 1.35
CA LYS A 140 22.02 26.34 2.17
C LYS A 140 22.17 26.79 3.63
N ARG A 141 21.09 26.74 4.40
CA ARG A 141 21.11 26.97 5.85
C ARG A 141 22.04 25.90 6.40
N LYS A 142 23.26 26.33 6.74
CA LYS A 142 24.31 25.49 7.28
C LYS A 142 23.75 24.83 8.54
N SER A 143 23.75 23.50 8.56
CA SER A 143 23.45 22.65 9.72
C SER A 143 23.97 23.30 11.00
N GLN A 144 23.05 23.77 11.85
CA GLN A 144 23.35 24.13 13.22
C GLN A 144 22.98 22.92 14.07
N THR A 145 23.98 22.09 14.38
CA THR A 145 23.90 21.22 15.55
C THR A 145 23.70 22.14 16.77
N LEU A 146 22.51 22.13 17.35
CA LEU A 146 22.28 22.78 18.63
C LEU A 146 22.83 21.85 19.71
N GLU A 147 24.10 22.01 20.03
CA GLU A 147 24.66 21.44 21.24
C GLU A 147 24.15 22.27 22.41
N VAL A 148 23.14 21.75 23.12
CA VAL A 148 22.75 22.35 24.40
C VAL A 148 23.87 22.00 25.38
N VAL A 149 24.83 22.92 25.50
CA VAL A 149 25.90 22.86 26.50
C VAL A 149 25.24 22.60 27.86
N GLY A 150 25.54 21.43 28.42
CA GLY A 150 24.65 20.77 29.38
C GLY A 150 24.19 21.66 30.53
N VAL A 151 22.90 21.57 30.83
CA VAL A 151 22.26 22.28 31.95
C VAL A 151 22.47 21.45 33.21
N GLU A 152 23.00 22.07 34.26
CA GLU A 152 23.09 21.46 35.59
C GLU A 152 21.68 21.43 36.22
N LEU A 153 21.13 20.24 36.42
CA LEU A 153 19.79 20.03 37.01
C LEU A 153 19.87 19.76 38.52
N GLY A 154 20.81 20.40 39.21
CA GLY A 154 21.01 20.23 40.66
C GLY A 154 21.27 18.75 41.02
N LYS A 155 20.43 18.17 41.89
CA LYS A 155 20.56 16.77 42.37
C LYS A 155 20.31 15.70 41.28
N LEU A 156 19.78 16.08 40.11
CA LEU A 156 19.53 15.17 38.99
C LEU A 156 20.73 15.06 38.03
N GLY A 157 21.83 15.78 38.29
CA GLY A 157 23.05 15.74 37.47
C GLY A 157 22.99 16.64 36.24
N ARG A 158 23.92 16.45 35.30
CA ARG A 158 24.03 17.23 34.06
C ARG A 158 23.15 16.60 32.98
N ALA A 159 22.27 17.38 32.37
CA ALA A 159 21.58 16.97 31.14
C ALA A 159 22.40 17.39 29.93
N SER A 160 22.91 16.42 29.16
CA SER A 160 23.57 16.65 27.88
C SER A 160 22.78 15.95 26.78
N LEU A 161 22.00 16.73 26.03
CA LEU A 161 21.27 16.27 24.86
C LEU A 161 21.94 16.85 23.60
N ARG A 162 22.34 15.96 22.70
CA ARG A 162 22.88 16.32 21.39
C ARG A 162 21.78 16.14 20.36
N VAL A 163 21.31 17.25 19.81
CA VAL A 163 20.33 17.24 18.71
C VAL A 163 21.06 17.49 17.39
N ARG A 164 20.91 16.59 16.43
CA ARG A 164 21.43 16.70 15.06
C ARG A 164 20.28 16.61 14.08
N GLY A 165 20.23 17.49 13.08
CA GLY A 165 19.21 17.42 12.03
C GLY A 165 18.66 18.78 11.65
N ASN A 166 17.60 18.76 10.86
CA ASN A 166 16.89 19.93 10.37
C ASN A 166 15.38 19.78 10.56
N VAL A 167 14.75 20.86 11.01
CA VAL A 167 13.30 21.02 10.96
C VAL A 167 13.03 22.16 9.98
N ASN A 168 12.38 21.84 8.88
CA ASN A 168 11.93 22.80 7.88
C ASN A 168 10.42 22.99 8.06
N ILE A 169 10.01 24.23 8.31
CA ILE A 169 8.60 24.61 8.38
C ILE A 169 8.39 25.66 7.31
N SER A 170 7.47 25.39 6.40
CA SER A 170 7.07 26.32 5.35
C SER A 170 5.58 26.54 5.42
N GLY A 171 5.17 27.81 5.39
CA GLY A 171 3.78 28.20 5.24
C GLY A 171 3.68 29.06 3.99
N LYS A 172 2.78 28.71 3.08
CA LYS A 172 2.47 29.53 1.90
C LYS A 172 0.97 29.74 1.79
N MET A 173 0.58 30.96 1.47
CA MET A 173 -0.79 31.29 1.12
C MET A 173 -0.94 31.10 -0.39
N VAL A 174 -1.77 30.15 -0.79
CA VAL A 174 -2.00 29.82 -2.21
C VAL A 174 -3.26 30.52 -2.65
N PHE A 175 -3.11 31.39 -3.65
CA PHE A 175 -4.21 32.01 -4.38
C PHE A 175 -4.32 31.28 -5.71
N GLN A 176 -5.39 30.52 -5.88
CA GLN A 176 -5.64 29.80 -7.12
C GLN A 176 -6.86 30.40 -7.81
N ASP A 177 -6.61 31.14 -8.88
CA ASP A 177 -7.63 31.57 -9.84
C ASP A 177 -7.80 30.45 -10.87
N GLN A 178 -8.99 29.84 -10.93
CA GLN A 178 -9.29 28.81 -11.93
C GLN A 178 -10.15 29.41 -13.05
N GLU A 179 -9.57 29.61 -14.25
CA GLU A 179 -10.30 29.94 -15.48
C GLU A 179 -10.99 28.70 -16.08
N LEU A 180 -11.80 28.00 -15.29
CA LEU A 180 -12.66 26.94 -15.80
C LEU A 180 -14.07 27.48 -15.95
N VAL A 181 -14.73 27.18 -17.07
CA VAL A 181 -16.16 27.44 -17.29
C VAL A 181 -16.95 26.54 -16.33
N ARG A 182 -17.04 26.94 -15.07
CA ARG A 182 -17.78 26.29 -13.99
C ARG A 182 -19.09 27.03 -13.74
N SER A 183 -20.08 26.31 -13.24
CA SER A 183 -21.45 26.80 -13.08
C SER A 183 -21.65 27.75 -11.89
N SER A 184 -20.63 28.05 -11.07
CA SER A 184 -20.76 28.91 -9.87
C SER A 184 -19.66 29.98 -9.83
N ILE A 185 -20.04 31.20 -9.44
CA ILE A 185 -19.16 32.38 -9.31
C ILE A 185 -18.32 32.32 -8.02
N ASN A 186 -18.79 31.61 -6.99
CA ASN A 186 -18.13 31.56 -5.68
C ASN A 186 -16.90 30.63 -5.63
N GLU A 187 -16.64 29.84 -6.67
CA GLU A 187 -15.49 28.91 -6.74
C GLU A 187 -14.36 29.41 -7.64
N THR A 188 -14.47 30.61 -8.22
CA THR A 188 -13.48 31.13 -9.18
C THR A 188 -12.13 31.46 -8.53
N GLN A 189 -12.13 31.76 -7.22
CA GLN A 189 -10.94 32.06 -6.44
C GLN A 189 -10.90 31.21 -5.17
N SER A 190 -9.92 30.32 -5.06
CA SER A 190 -9.64 29.59 -3.83
C SER A 190 -8.44 30.20 -3.13
N THR A 191 -8.60 30.54 -1.86
CA THR A 191 -7.51 30.98 -0.99
C THR A 191 -7.39 29.99 0.15
N HIS A 192 -6.27 29.26 0.20
CA HIS A 192 -5.97 28.36 1.32
C HIS A 192 -4.52 28.52 1.76
N ILE A 193 -4.28 28.16 3.02
CA ILE A 193 -2.94 28.14 3.60
C ILE A 193 -2.44 26.71 3.49
N GLU A 194 -1.32 26.52 2.79
CA GLU A 194 -0.57 25.27 2.84
C GLU A 194 0.52 25.39 3.91
N PHE A 195 0.49 24.48 4.87
CA PHE A 195 1.50 24.34 5.91
C PHE A 195 2.20 23.01 5.72
N ASP A 196 3.52 23.06 5.51
CA ASP A 196 4.37 21.88 5.34
C ASP A 196 5.47 21.89 6.40
N GLN A 197 5.56 20.81 7.17
CA GLN A 197 6.54 20.63 8.23
C GLN A 197 7.32 19.34 7.96
N LYS A 198 8.59 19.51 7.60
CA LYS A 198 9.54 18.42 7.38
C LYS A 198 10.52 18.35 8.56
N GLN A 199 10.47 17.27 9.31
CA GLN A 199 11.32 17.03 10.47
C GLN A 199 12.26 15.90 10.14
N ASN A 200 13.56 16.12 10.21
CA ASN A 200 14.57 15.07 10.18
C ASN A 200 15.58 15.38 11.27
N PHE A 201 15.47 14.71 12.41
CA PHE A 201 16.41 14.90 13.51
C PHE A 201 16.66 13.63 14.32
N ASN A 202 17.88 13.56 14.81
CA ASN A 202 18.36 12.57 15.75
C ASN A 202 18.72 13.26 17.08
N ILE A 203 18.18 12.75 18.18
CA ILE A 203 18.46 13.20 19.55
C ILE A 203 19.15 12.05 20.26
N GLU A 204 20.34 12.32 20.79
CA GLU A 204 21.08 11.39 21.61
C GLU A 204 21.61 12.12 22.84
N GLY A 205 21.42 11.55 24.03
CA GLY A 205 22.01 12.13 25.22
C GLY A 205 21.66 11.44 26.52
N LYS A 206 22.29 11.94 27.59
CA LYS A 206 22.07 11.49 28.96
C LYS A 206 21.49 12.61 29.80
N VAL A 207 20.53 12.28 30.66
CA VAL A 207 19.95 13.16 31.67
C VAL A 207 20.40 12.63 33.03
N GLY A 208 21.42 13.29 33.61
CA GLY A 208 22.12 12.76 34.76
C GLY A 208 22.91 11.49 34.42
N ASP A 209 23.11 10.64 35.42
CA ASP A 209 23.91 9.41 35.26
C ASP A 209 23.06 8.18 34.89
N ARG A 210 21.73 8.28 35.00
CA ARG A 210 20.82 7.13 34.98
C ARG A 210 19.87 7.08 33.79
N VAL A 211 19.60 8.19 33.12
CA VAL A 211 18.63 8.24 32.01
C VAL A 211 19.36 8.49 30.70
N SER A 212 19.14 7.64 29.69
CA SER A 212 19.61 7.83 28.33
C SER A 212 18.43 7.98 27.38
N VAL A 213 18.53 8.92 26.44
CA VAL A 213 17.49 9.20 25.44
C VAL A 213 18.11 9.04 24.06
N PHE A 214 17.48 8.21 23.24
CA PHE A 214 17.74 8.05 21.81
C PHE A 214 16.43 8.28 21.06
N MET A 215 16.40 9.21 20.11
CA MET A 215 15.26 9.44 19.24
C MET A 215 15.74 9.72 17.84
N ASP A 216 15.18 9.02 16.87
CA ASP A 216 15.46 9.17 15.45
C ASP A 216 14.13 9.33 14.73
N GLN A 217 13.87 10.55 14.26
CA GLN A 217 12.61 10.97 13.68
C GLN A 217 12.83 11.59 12.32
N ASP A 218 12.17 11.05 11.31
CA ASP A 218 12.09 11.62 9.97
C ASP A 218 10.64 11.56 9.45
N SER A 219 10.06 12.72 9.17
CA SER A 219 8.69 12.84 8.65
C SER A 219 8.59 12.53 7.16
N GLU A 220 9.72 12.39 6.46
CA GLU A 220 9.76 12.01 5.04
C GLU A 220 10.04 10.51 4.83
N ARG A 221 10.13 9.72 5.91
CA ARG A 221 10.18 8.24 5.79
C ARG A 221 8.89 7.71 5.20
N ASP A 222 9.02 6.72 4.33
CA ASP A 222 7.87 6.08 3.68
C ASP A 222 6.97 5.38 4.72
N PHE A 223 7.53 4.96 5.87
CA PHE A 223 6.80 4.26 6.92
C PHE A 223 7.10 4.77 8.33
N ASP A 224 6.03 4.89 9.14
CA ASP A 224 6.12 5.40 10.51
C ASP A 224 6.94 4.51 11.46
N PHE A 225 6.94 3.19 11.25
CA PHE A 225 7.66 2.24 12.12
C PHE A 225 9.18 2.35 12.05
N GLU A 226 9.71 3.02 11.02
CA GLU A 226 11.13 3.31 10.92
C GLU A 226 11.55 4.38 11.92
N ASN A 227 10.62 5.22 12.39
CA ASN A 227 10.89 6.20 13.44
C ASN A 227 11.07 5.49 14.79
N ASN A 228 12.17 5.79 15.47
CA ASN A 228 12.55 5.08 16.68
C ASN A 228 12.70 6.05 17.85
N ILE A 229 12.04 5.75 18.95
CA ILE A 229 12.17 6.47 20.22
C ILE A 229 12.51 5.44 21.29
N ARG A 230 13.63 5.63 21.97
CA ARG A 230 14.04 4.80 23.10
C ARG A 230 14.53 5.68 24.24
N ILE A 231 13.85 5.56 25.38
CA ILE A 231 14.28 6.16 26.64
C ILE A 231 14.63 5.00 27.56
N SER A 232 15.86 4.98 28.07
CA SER A 232 16.30 3.97 29.04
C SER A 232 16.67 4.62 30.38
N TYR A 233 16.29 3.97 31.46
CA TYR A 233 16.73 4.23 32.82
C TYR A 233 17.51 3.02 33.32
N GLU A 234 18.67 3.26 33.92
CA GLU A 234 19.52 2.27 34.58
C GLU A 234 19.65 2.63 36.07
N GLY A 235 19.24 1.69 36.93
CA GLY A 235 19.36 1.80 38.38
C GLY A 235 20.79 1.57 38.87
N ALA A 236 21.04 1.91 40.14
CA ALA A 236 22.27 1.46 40.80
C ALA A 236 22.18 -0.03 41.16
N GLU A 237 23.32 -0.66 41.47
CA GLU A 237 23.38 -2.09 41.82
C GLU A 237 22.38 -2.48 42.93
N ASP A 238 22.19 -1.61 43.94
CA ASP A 238 21.29 -1.83 45.08
C ASP A 238 19.82 -1.43 44.82
N ASP A 239 19.48 -0.88 43.65
CA ASP A 239 18.11 -0.43 43.35
C ASP A 239 17.23 -1.64 42.99
N ILE A 240 15.99 -1.69 43.50
CA ILE A 240 15.04 -2.74 43.10
C ILE A 240 14.74 -2.66 41.60
N LEU A 241 14.59 -1.45 41.06
CA LEU A 241 14.40 -1.24 39.61
C LEU A 241 15.77 -1.14 38.94
N GLN A 242 16.17 -2.21 38.27
CA GLN A 242 17.47 -2.31 37.59
C GLN A 242 17.45 -1.60 36.24
N LYS A 243 16.37 -1.78 35.46
CA LYS A 243 16.25 -1.16 34.13
C LYS A 243 14.81 -0.81 33.79
N MET A 244 14.59 0.33 33.13
CA MET A 244 13.30 0.67 32.52
C MET A 244 13.52 1.21 31.11
N GLU A 245 12.75 0.72 30.14
CA GLU A 245 12.80 1.15 28.74
C GLU A 245 11.41 1.64 28.32
N ALA A 246 11.36 2.74 27.55
CA ALA A 246 10.13 3.31 27.00
C ALA A 246 10.30 3.63 25.51
N GLY A 247 9.23 3.44 24.73
CA GLY A 247 9.20 3.62 23.27
C GLY A 247 9.38 2.28 22.55
N ASN A 248 10.26 2.19 21.55
CA ASN A 248 10.53 0.95 20.83
C ASN A 248 11.35 -0.03 21.70
N ILE A 249 10.67 -1.05 22.21
CA ILE A 249 11.21 -2.07 23.10
C ILE A 249 11.22 -3.45 22.42
N SER A 250 11.93 -4.40 23.01
CA SER A 250 11.91 -5.80 22.60
C SER A 250 11.71 -6.72 23.80
N LEU A 251 10.94 -7.79 23.58
CA LEU A 251 10.69 -8.83 24.57
C LEU A 251 11.46 -10.09 24.17
N SER A 252 12.31 -10.59 25.06
CA SER A 252 12.99 -11.87 24.88
C SER A 252 12.54 -12.79 26.00
N LEU A 253 12.01 -13.96 25.66
CA LEU A 253 11.64 -15.01 26.61
C LEU A 253 12.60 -16.19 26.40
N PRO A 254 13.63 -16.37 27.25
CA PRO A 254 14.59 -17.46 27.12
C PRO A 254 13.93 -18.83 27.31
N SER A 255 14.33 -19.81 26.50
CA SER A 255 13.86 -21.21 26.52
C SER A 255 12.34 -21.37 26.64
N THR A 256 11.58 -20.52 25.92
CA THR A 256 10.16 -20.74 25.67
C THR A 256 9.97 -21.08 24.19
N GLN A 257 9.33 -22.20 23.90
CA GLN A 257 9.09 -22.76 22.57
C GLN A 257 7.58 -22.86 22.29
N TYR A 258 6.75 -23.06 23.31
CA TYR A 258 5.32 -23.37 23.15
C TYR A 258 4.39 -22.16 23.26
N VAL A 259 4.91 -21.00 23.63
CA VAL A 259 4.15 -19.75 23.73
C VAL A 259 4.20 -18.99 22.39
N THR A 260 3.09 -18.40 21.93
CA THR A 260 3.01 -17.60 20.69
C THR A 260 4.03 -16.44 20.62
N PHE A 261 4.54 -16.02 21.78
CA PHE A 261 5.57 -15.00 21.96
C PHE A 261 6.96 -15.59 22.25
N SER A 262 7.21 -16.84 21.90
CA SER A 262 8.51 -17.51 22.04
C SER A 262 9.64 -16.75 21.34
N GLY A 263 10.84 -16.80 21.92
CA GLY A 263 12.03 -16.14 21.38
C GLY A 263 12.06 -14.62 21.60
N THR A 264 12.57 -13.89 20.60
CA THR A 264 12.74 -12.43 20.62
C THR A 264 11.67 -11.74 19.79
N ASN A 265 10.64 -11.17 20.42
CA ASN A 265 9.67 -10.32 19.74
C ASN A 265 10.22 -8.90 19.59
N LYS A 266 10.28 -8.44 18.34
CA LYS A 266 10.69 -7.08 17.95
C LYS A 266 9.45 -6.31 17.47
N GLY A 267 9.56 -4.98 17.33
CA GLY A 267 8.45 -4.16 16.83
C GLY A 267 7.37 -3.83 17.87
N LEU A 268 7.73 -3.80 19.16
CA LEU A 268 6.85 -3.40 20.25
C LEU A 268 7.06 -1.93 20.60
N TYR A 269 5.97 -1.18 20.80
CA TYR A 269 6.02 0.18 21.30
C TYR A 269 5.34 0.27 22.68
N GLY A 270 6.09 0.59 23.73
CA GLY A 270 5.56 0.59 25.09
C GLY A 270 6.58 0.81 26.19
N LEU A 271 6.31 0.21 27.34
CA LEU A 271 7.13 0.25 28.54
C LEU A 271 7.61 -1.15 28.90
N LYS A 272 8.87 -1.26 29.30
CA LYS A 272 9.48 -2.48 29.86
C LYS A 272 10.23 -2.11 31.12
N ALA A 273 10.06 -2.89 32.19
CA ALA A 273 10.77 -2.72 33.44
C ALA A 273 11.40 -4.05 33.86
N ILE A 274 12.63 -4.02 34.33
CA ILE A 274 13.35 -5.15 34.91
C ILE A 274 13.65 -4.76 36.36
N SER A 275 13.10 -5.51 37.29
CA SER A 275 13.28 -5.31 38.72
C SER A 275 13.91 -6.55 39.34
N GLN A 276 14.86 -6.39 40.25
CA GLN A 276 15.49 -7.50 40.96
C GLN A 276 15.02 -7.52 42.42
N LEU A 277 14.42 -8.64 42.84
CA LEU A 277 13.95 -8.88 44.21
C LEU A 277 14.68 -10.09 44.79
N GLY A 278 15.83 -9.84 45.41
CA GLY A 278 16.69 -10.91 45.91
C GLY A 278 17.26 -11.72 44.73
N PRO A 279 17.10 -13.05 44.70
CA PRO A 279 17.58 -13.88 43.59
C PRO A 279 16.62 -13.94 42.39
N VAL A 280 15.53 -13.17 42.41
CA VAL A 280 14.47 -13.23 41.39
C VAL A 280 14.45 -11.94 40.58
N ASP A 281 14.63 -12.09 39.27
CA ASP A 281 14.47 -11.01 38.30
C ASP A 281 13.03 -11.01 37.76
N ILE A 282 12.36 -9.87 37.89
CA ILE A 282 11.00 -9.63 37.43
C ILE A 282 11.04 -8.68 36.23
N THR A 283 10.70 -9.19 35.06
CA THR A 283 10.52 -8.38 33.85
C THR A 283 9.04 -8.13 33.63
N THR A 284 8.61 -6.87 33.60
CA THR A 284 7.23 -6.45 33.30
C THR A 284 7.20 -5.67 31.99
N ILE A 285 6.17 -5.90 31.17
CA ILE A 285 5.96 -5.23 29.88
C ILE A 285 4.51 -4.74 29.74
N ALA A 286 4.35 -3.56 29.16
CA ALA A 286 3.08 -3.03 28.69
C ALA A 286 3.30 -2.34 27.35
N SER A 287 2.81 -2.95 26.26
CA SER A 287 3.17 -2.52 24.91
C SER A 287 2.07 -2.74 23.90
N ILE A 288 2.20 -2.06 22.76
CA ILE A 288 1.40 -2.28 21.56
C ILE A 288 2.31 -2.96 20.53
N GLU A 289 1.82 -4.03 19.92
CA GLU A 289 2.50 -4.73 18.83
C GLU A 289 2.17 -4.05 17.49
N GLN A 290 3.20 -3.70 16.72
CA GLN A 290 3.08 -3.02 15.42
C GLN A 290 3.35 -3.95 14.23
N THR A 291 3.48 -5.24 14.52
CA THR A 291 3.89 -6.27 13.58
C THR A 291 2.85 -7.38 13.51
N LYS A 292 2.93 -8.19 12.46
CA LYS A 292 2.13 -9.40 12.30
C LYS A 292 3.04 -10.58 12.05
N LYS A 293 2.88 -11.64 12.85
CA LYS A 293 3.53 -12.92 12.61
C LYS A 293 2.87 -13.61 11.42
N GLU A 294 3.68 -14.03 10.46
CA GLU A 294 3.25 -14.76 9.27
C GLU A 294 4.07 -16.05 9.14
N GLN A 295 3.42 -17.09 8.61
CA GLN A 295 4.08 -18.34 8.30
C GLN A 295 3.76 -18.71 6.85
N ARG A 296 4.79 -19.09 6.11
CA ARG A 296 4.63 -19.66 4.78
C ARG A 296 5.42 -20.94 4.65
N ALA A 297 4.90 -21.87 3.87
CA ALA A 297 5.56 -23.14 3.58
C ALA A 297 5.55 -23.37 2.07
N TRP A 298 6.62 -23.98 1.58
CA TRP A 298 6.85 -24.38 0.20
C TRP A 298 7.26 -25.85 0.21
N GLU A 299 6.76 -26.62 -0.74
CA GLU A 299 7.15 -28.02 -0.94
C GLU A 299 7.86 -28.13 -2.29
N GLY A 300 9.11 -28.58 -2.25
CA GLY A 300 10.04 -28.62 -3.36
C GLY A 300 10.75 -27.29 -3.61
N GLY A 301 12.08 -27.32 -3.80
CA GLY A 301 12.92 -26.15 -4.12
C GLY A 301 12.60 -25.45 -5.46
N SER A 302 11.48 -25.79 -6.09
CA SER A 302 10.86 -25.11 -7.22
C SER A 302 9.41 -24.85 -6.85
N GLN A 303 8.85 -23.70 -7.23
CA GLN A 303 7.43 -23.42 -7.02
C GLN A 303 6.60 -24.39 -7.89
N SER A 304 6.32 -25.60 -7.37
CA SER A 304 5.31 -26.49 -7.92
C SER A 304 3.97 -25.92 -7.50
N GLN A 305 3.38 -25.11 -8.37
CA GLN A 305 2.08 -24.50 -8.13
C GLN A 305 1.08 -25.15 -9.08
N THR A 306 0.10 -25.87 -8.51
CA THR A 306 -1.08 -26.28 -9.26
C THR A 306 -1.98 -25.07 -9.45
N GLN A 307 -1.97 -24.51 -10.66
CA GLN A 307 -2.90 -23.46 -11.04
C GLN A 307 -4.26 -24.09 -11.38
N LYS A 308 -5.32 -23.69 -10.67
CA LYS A 308 -6.70 -24.13 -10.94
C LYS A 308 -7.45 -23.05 -11.70
N ILE A 309 -8.02 -23.39 -12.86
CA ILE A 309 -8.74 -22.47 -13.75
C ILE A 309 -10.12 -23.06 -14.03
N LYS A 310 -11.17 -22.26 -13.87
CA LYS A 310 -12.55 -22.71 -14.14
C LYS A 310 -12.85 -22.70 -15.63
N ASP A 311 -13.72 -23.61 -16.07
CA ASP A 311 -14.19 -23.72 -17.45
C ASP A 311 -14.76 -22.42 -18.05
N TYR A 312 -15.38 -21.57 -17.23
CA TYR A 312 -15.89 -20.26 -17.68
C TYR A 312 -14.82 -19.15 -17.76
N ASP A 313 -13.60 -19.39 -17.28
CA ASP A 313 -12.52 -18.39 -17.18
C ASP A 313 -11.56 -18.41 -18.38
N TYR A 314 -12.14 -18.44 -19.58
CA TYR A 314 -11.37 -18.31 -20.83
C TYR A 314 -10.82 -16.89 -21.02
N VAL A 315 -9.77 -16.76 -21.82
CA VAL A 315 -9.12 -15.49 -22.16
C VAL A 315 -10.06 -14.62 -22.98
N LYS A 316 -10.63 -13.61 -22.33
CA LYS A 316 -11.54 -12.63 -22.97
C LYS A 316 -10.76 -11.52 -23.67
N ASN A 317 -11.31 -11.03 -24.77
CA ASN A 317 -10.89 -9.82 -25.47
C ASN A 317 -9.43 -9.79 -25.98
N GLN A 318 -8.90 -10.93 -26.39
CA GLN A 318 -7.52 -11.02 -26.88
C GLN A 318 -7.41 -11.68 -28.25
N TYR A 319 -8.24 -12.69 -28.52
CA TYR A 319 -8.24 -13.44 -29.76
C TYR A 319 -9.56 -13.23 -30.50
N PHE A 320 -9.47 -12.85 -31.78
CA PHE A 320 -10.63 -12.57 -32.61
C PHE A 320 -10.46 -13.12 -34.03
N PHE A 321 -11.46 -13.85 -34.51
CA PHE A 321 -11.65 -14.09 -35.94
C PHE A 321 -11.95 -12.77 -36.63
N ILE A 322 -11.36 -12.55 -37.81
CA ILE A 322 -11.59 -11.33 -38.59
C ILE A 322 -12.83 -11.47 -39.50
N HIS A 323 -13.23 -12.72 -39.78
CA HIS A 323 -14.40 -13.08 -40.58
C HIS A 323 -14.97 -14.42 -40.12
N GLU A 324 -16.29 -14.52 -40.19
CA GLU A 324 -17.10 -15.71 -39.93
C GLU A 324 -16.69 -16.90 -40.83
N TRP A 325 -16.18 -16.69 -42.04
CA TRP A 325 -15.74 -17.77 -42.94
C TRP A 325 -14.53 -18.54 -42.40
N PHE A 326 -13.60 -17.88 -41.71
CA PHE A 326 -12.48 -18.58 -41.08
C PHE A 326 -12.91 -19.39 -39.87
N ARG A 327 -13.98 -18.95 -39.18
CA ARG A 327 -14.57 -19.66 -38.04
C ARG A 327 -15.40 -20.87 -38.51
N ASN A 328 -16.37 -20.63 -39.40
CA ASN A 328 -17.44 -21.57 -39.75
C ASN A 328 -17.21 -22.31 -41.08
N GLY A 329 -16.28 -21.84 -41.90
CA GLY A 329 -16.13 -22.25 -43.29
C GLY A 329 -16.99 -21.41 -44.26
N THR A 330 -16.66 -21.48 -45.54
CA THR A 330 -17.45 -20.86 -46.61
C THR A 330 -18.77 -21.61 -46.84
N PRO A 331 -19.90 -20.92 -47.06
CA PRO A 331 -21.16 -21.55 -47.44
C PRO A 331 -21.06 -22.31 -48.78
N ASP A 332 -21.86 -23.36 -48.95
CA ASP A 332 -21.92 -24.17 -50.19
C ASP A 332 -22.30 -23.37 -51.45
N THR A 333 -22.85 -22.16 -51.28
CA THR A 333 -23.22 -21.26 -52.38
C THR A 333 -22.01 -20.59 -53.05
N VAL A 334 -20.84 -20.59 -52.41
CA VAL A 334 -19.61 -19.99 -52.94
C VAL A 334 -18.83 -21.06 -53.71
N GLN A 335 -19.06 -21.17 -55.03
CA GLN A 335 -18.56 -22.30 -55.83
C GLN A 335 -17.06 -22.29 -56.18
N TYR A 336 -16.36 -21.17 -55.99
CA TYR A 336 -14.99 -20.99 -56.50
C TYR A 336 -13.91 -20.92 -55.43
N VAL A 337 -14.31 -20.85 -54.15
CA VAL A 337 -13.40 -20.69 -53.02
C VAL A 337 -13.87 -21.62 -51.91
N ILE A 338 -12.98 -22.48 -51.43
CA ILE A 338 -13.24 -23.41 -50.33
C ILE A 338 -12.38 -22.99 -49.15
N GLN A 339 -13.03 -22.47 -48.10
CA GLN A 339 -12.42 -22.24 -46.79
C GLN A 339 -13.05 -23.23 -45.80
N PRO A 340 -12.27 -24.14 -45.18
CA PRO A 340 -12.77 -25.00 -44.13
C PRO A 340 -13.02 -24.23 -42.84
N SER A 341 -13.90 -24.76 -42.00
CA SER A 341 -14.08 -24.31 -40.62
C SER A 341 -12.79 -24.46 -39.81
N PHE A 342 -12.65 -23.62 -38.77
CA PHE A 342 -11.44 -23.59 -37.94
C PHE A 342 -11.20 -24.90 -37.18
N PHE A 343 -12.29 -25.56 -36.78
CA PHE A 343 -12.32 -26.89 -36.18
C PHE A 343 -13.19 -27.84 -37.01
N PRO A 344 -13.00 -29.17 -36.92
CA PRO A 344 -12.06 -29.88 -36.05
C PRO A 344 -10.59 -29.83 -36.53
N LEU A 345 -9.66 -30.13 -35.63
CA LEU A 345 -8.25 -30.35 -35.97
C LEU A 345 -8.08 -31.68 -36.71
N ILE A 346 -7.19 -31.73 -37.70
CA ILE A 346 -6.78 -32.96 -38.38
C ILE A 346 -5.28 -33.19 -38.13
N ASN A 347 -4.94 -34.31 -37.47
CA ASN A 347 -3.58 -34.60 -37.00
C ASN A 347 -3.01 -33.47 -36.09
N GLY A 348 -3.87 -32.87 -35.24
CA GLY A 348 -3.45 -31.76 -34.36
C GLY A 348 -3.24 -30.42 -35.07
N LEU A 349 -3.57 -30.31 -36.36
CA LEU A 349 -3.38 -29.11 -37.17
C LEU A 349 -4.71 -28.54 -37.66
N HIS A 350 -4.79 -27.22 -37.73
CA HIS A 350 -5.88 -26.53 -38.41
C HIS A 350 -5.83 -26.79 -39.91
N ARG A 351 -7.00 -26.88 -40.53
CA ARG A 351 -7.10 -27.02 -41.98
C ARG A 351 -6.89 -25.67 -42.63
N ILE A 352 -6.02 -25.63 -43.62
CA ILE A 352 -5.76 -24.41 -44.37
C ILE A 352 -6.53 -24.45 -45.69
N GLY A 353 -7.36 -23.44 -45.92
CA GLY A 353 -8.19 -23.31 -47.12
C GLY A 353 -7.50 -22.62 -48.29
N SER A 354 -8.32 -22.26 -49.27
CA SER A 354 -7.93 -21.47 -50.45
C SER A 354 -7.80 -19.97 -50.16
N LEU A 355 -8.35 -19.46 -49.06
CA LEU A 355 -8.28 -18.03 -48.74
C LEU A 355 -7.00 -17.66 -48.01
N LYS A 356 -6.49 -16.48 -48.35
CA LYS A 356 -5.42 -15.79 -47.62
C LYS A 356 -5.82 -14.34 -47.37
N VAL A 357 -5.55 -13.87 -46.15
CA VAL A 357 -5.77 -12.47 -45.77
C VAL A 357 -4.59 -11.62 -46.21
N THR A 358 -4.87 -10.55 -46.95
CA THR A 358 -3.88 -9.57 -47.43
C THR A 358 -4.34 -8.15 -47.10
N SER A 359 -3.41 -7.19 -47.12
CA SER A 359 -3.68 -5.77 -46.88
C SER A 359 -4.45 -5.48 -45.58
N PHE A 360 -4.21 -6.28 -44.55
CA PHE A 360 -4.92 -6.17 -43.27
C PHE A 360 -4.40 -5.03 -42.42
N GLU A 361 -5.31 -4.18 -41.94
CA GLU A 361 -5.02 -3.16 -40.95
C GLU A 361 -6.07 -3.19 -39.84
N LEU A 362 -5.60 -3.06 -38.59
CA LEU A 362 -6.44 -3.02 -37.41
C LEU A 362 -6.44 -1.62 -36.81
N TYR A 363 -7.60 -1.20 -36.34
CA TYR A 363 -7.83 0.09 -35.74
C TYR A 363 -8.59 -0.05 -34.43
N LYS A 364 -8.33 0.87 -33.50
CA LYS A 364 -9.10 1.03 -32.26
C LYS A 364 -9.75 2.39 -32.20
N LEU A 365 -10.95 2.47 -31.64
CA LEU A 365 -11.62 3.75 -31.42
C LEU A 365 -10.85 4.57 -30.39
N ASP A 366 -10.50 5.80 -30.75
CA ASP A 366 -9.88 6.78 -29.88
C ASP A 366 -10.90 7.86 -29.48
N MET A 367 -11.15 7.98 -28.18
CA MET A 367 -12.04 9.00 -27.63
C MET A 367 -11.31 10.33 -27.36
N THR A 368 -10.00 10.39 -27.61
CA THR A 368 -9.18 11.58 -27.43
C THR A 368 -9.01 12.34 -28.76
N ASN A 369 -8.70 13.64 -28.68
CA ASN A 369 -8.38 14.46 -29.87
C ASN A 369 -6.93 14.20 -30.32
N ASN A 370 -6.62 12.96 -30.67
CA ASN A 370 -5.32 12.59 -31.17
C ASN A 370 -5.20 12.95 -32.67
N PRO A 371 -4.20 13.76 -33.07
CA PRO A 371 -4.01 14.12 -34.47
C PRO A 371 -3.61 12.94 -35.36
N GLY A 372 -3.19 11.81 -34.79
CA GLY A 372 -2.88 10.57 -35.52
C GLY A 372 -4.06 9.62 -35.71
N ALA A 373 -5.27 10.00 -35.30
CA ALA A 373 -6.48 9.19 -35.49
C ALA A 373 -7.28 9.66 -36.71
N ASP A 374 -7.74 8.72 -37.51
CA ASP A 374 -8.51 8.97 -38.73
C ASP A 374 -10.02 8.84 -38.46
N ILE A 375 -10.82 9.65 -39.13
CA ILE A 375 -12.28 9.63 -38.97
C ILE A 375 -12.86 8.46 -39.79
N GLY A 376 -13.80 7.73 -39.22
CA GLY A 376 -14.55 6.72 -39.98
C GLY A 376 -15.63 6.01 -39.19
N VAL A 377 -16.06 4.87 -39.72
CA VAL A 377 -17.14 4.05 -39.18
C VAL A 377 -16.70 2.59 -39.08
N ALA A 378 -16.91 2.00 -37.90
CA ALA A 378 -16.83 0.56 -37.71
C ALA A 378 -18.23 -0.04 -37.89
N HIS A 379 -18.43 -0.73 -39.02
CA HIS A 379 -19.67 -1.42 -39.39
C HIS A 379 -19.67 -2.87 -38.91
N ILE A 380 -20.84 -3.45 -38.63
CA ILE A 380 -20.95 -4.91 -38.42
C ILE A 380 -20.57 -5.67 -39.71
N ASP A 381 -21.10 -5.20 -40.85
CA ASP A 381 -20.71 -5.63 -42.19
C ASP A 381 -20.52 -4.40 -43.10
N PRO A 382 -19.29 -4.05 -43.48
CA PRO A 382 -19.04 -2.95 -44.42
C PRO A 382 -19.63 -3.17 -45.81
N SER A 383 -19.88 -4.42 -46.20
CA SER A 383 -20.44 -4.77 -47.52
C SER A 383 -21.94 -4.52 -47.60
N ASP A 384 -22.62 -4.48 -46.44
CA ASP A 384 -24.02 -4.10 -46.28
C ASP A 384 -24.17 -3.14 -45.08
N PRO A 385 -23.90 -1.83 -45.26
CA PRO A 385 -23.92 -0.87 -44.17
C PRO A 385 -25.28 -0.73 -43.44
N GLY A 386 -26.38 -1.19 -44.05
CA GLY A 386 -27.70 -1.19 -43.45
C GLY A 386 -27.97 -2.37 -42.52
N PHE A 387 -27.11 -3.39 -42.52
CA PHE A 387 -27.21 -4.53 -41.61
C PHE A 387 -26.81 -4.11 -40.19
N GLU A 388 -27.76 -4.21 -39.24
CA GLU A 388 -27.54 -3.87 -37.82
C GLU A 388 -26.96 -2.45 -37.63
N GLU A 389 -27.48 -1.48 -38.39
CA GLU A 389 -26.97 -0.10 -38.46
C GLU A 389 -26.86 0.57 -37.08
N ASP A 390 -27.78 0.27 -36.15
CA ASP A 390 -27.79 0.80 -34.78
C ASP A 390 -26.59 0.34 -33.93
N LYS A 391 -25.91 -0.73 -34.35
CA LYS A 391 -24.70 -1.27 -33.70
C LYS A 391 -23.41 -0.77 -34.35
N ASN A 392 -23.49 -0.09 -35.49
CA ASN A 392 -22.32 0.55 -36.11
C ASN A 392 -21.79 1.68 -35.21
N LYS A 393 -20.50 1.98 -35.32
CA LYS A 393 -19.86 3.02 -34.51
C LYS A 393 -19.05 4.00 -35.33
N ASP A 394 -19.45 5.26 -35.30
CA ASP A 394 -18.68 6.38 -35.82
C ASP A 394 -17.68 6.91 -34.78
N GLY A 395 -16.52 7.36 -35.27
CA GLY A 395 -15.58 8.14 -34.46
C GLY A 395 -14.20 8.24 -35.09
N ASN A 396 -13.22 8.57 -34.24
CA ASN A 396 -11.82 8.63 -34.61
C ASN A 396 -11.18 7.28 -34.30
N PHE A 397 -10.39 6.75 -35.22
CA PHE A 397 -9.80 5.44 -35.14
C PHE A 397 -8.28 5.55 -35.25
N LEU A 398 -7.59 5.02 -34.25
CA LEU A 398 -6.14 4.94 -34.23
C LEU A 398 -5.70 3.59 -34.79
N ARG A 399 -4.81 3.63 -35.78
CA ARG A 399 -4.20 2.44 -36.35
C ARG A 399 -3.31 1.74 -35.32
N LEU A 400 -3.42 0.41 -35.25
CA LEU A 400 -2.54 -0.46 -34.48
C LEU A 400 -1.44 -1.05 -35.35
N GLU A 401 -0.28 -1.32 -34.75
CA GLU A 401 0.90 -1.83 -35.45
C GLU A 401 1.04 -3.36 -35.34
N ARG A 402 1.22 -4.03 -36.48
CA ARG A 402 1.45 -5.48 -36.52
C ARG A 402 2.78 -5.84 -35.86
N ASN A 403 2.79 -6.94 -35.11
CA ASN A 403 3.89 -7.44 -34.28
C ASN A 403 4.28 -6.54 -33.09
N ILE A 404 3.65 -5.38 -32.93
CA ILE A 404 3.78 -4.54 -31.73
C ILE A 404 2.50 -4.65 -30.92
N ASP A 405 1.36 -4.30 -31.48
CA ASP A 405 0.08 -4.32 -30.79
C ASP A 405 -0.67 -5.65 -30.97
N TYR A 406 -0.52 -6.28 -32.13
CA TYR A 406 -1.21 -7.54 -32.46
C TYR A 406 -0.41 -8.42 -33.40
N THR A 407 -0.69 -9.72 -33.41
CA THR A 407 -0.26 -10.67 -34.44
C THR A 407 -1.46 -11.12 -35.28
N LEU A 408 -1.22 -11.45 -36.55
CA LEU A 408 -2.23 -11.91 -37.51
C LEU A 408 -1.81 -13.26 -38.08
N SER A 409 -2.71 -14.23 -38.01
CA SER A 409 -2.62 -15.45 -38.83
C SER A 409 -3.32 -15.20 -40.16
N GLU A 410 -2.54 -15.03 -41.23
CA GLU A 410 -3.07 -14.73 -42.57
C GLU A 410 -3.86 -15.90 -43.17
N ASP A 411 -3.51 -17.12 -42.78
CA ASP A 411 -4.07 -18.35 -43.34
C ASP A 411 -5.29 -18.85 -42.54
N LEU A 412 -5.35 -18.52 -41.26
CA LEU A 412 -6.45 -18.92 -40.36
C LEU A 412 -7.38 -17.75 -40.00
N GLY A 413 -7.08 -16.54 -40.48
CA GLY A 413 -7.94 -15.36 -40.39
C GLY A 413 -8.35 -14.98 -38.97
N TYR A 414 -7.39 -14.98 -38.04
CA TYR A 414 -7.59 -14.45 -36.69
C TYR A 414 -6.43 -13.57 -36.26
N ILE A 415 -6.71 -12.67 -35.33
CA ILE A 415 -5.72 -11.85 -34.65
C ILE A 415 -5.56 -12.27 -33.19
N ARG A 416 -4.36 -12.05 -32.65
CA ARG A 416 -4.08 -12.08 -31.22
C ARG A 416 -3.50 -10.73 -30.80
N LEU A 417 -4.18 -10.04 -29.90
CA LEU A 417 -3.66 -8.82 -29.30
C LEU A 417 -2.53 -9.16 -28.31
N ARG A 418 -1.51 -8.31 -28.25
CA ARG A 418 -0.43 -8.43 -27.27
C ARG A 418 -0.93 -8.16 -25.85
N THR A 419 -1.87 -7.22 -25.72
CA THR A 419 -2.55 -6.87 -24.47
C THR A 419 -4.06 -7.03 -24.63
N ARG A 420 -4.76 -7.41 -23.54
CA ARG A 420 -6.22 -7.57 -23.58
C ARG A 420 -6.89 -6.21 -23.78
N SER A 421 -7.86 -6.15 -24.69
CA SER A 421 -8.58 -4.91 -24.98
C SER A 421 -9.81 -4.77 -24.07
N LEU A 422 -9.76 -3.84 -23.11
CA LEU A 422 -10.86 -3.55 -22.18
C LEU A 422 -11.58 -2.27 -22.60
N ASP A 423 -12.91 -2.32 -22.76
CA ASP A 423 -13.76 -1.17 -23.10
C ASP A 423 -13.42 -0.40 -24.39
N GLU A 424 -12.63 -0.97 -25.29
CA GLU A 424 -12.34 -0.39 -26.62
C GLU A 424 -13.21 -1.02 -27.72
N ILE A 425 -13.42 -0.28 -28.81
CA ILE A 425 -14.00 -0.79 -30.06
C ILE A 425 -12.86 -1.09 -31.03
N LEU A 426 -12.87 -2.27 -31.63
CA LEU A 426 -11.89 -2.67 -32.64
C LEU A 426 -12.58 -2.89 -33.99
N GLY A 427 -11.99 -2.29 -35.02
CA GLY A 427 -12.40 -2.46 -36.41
C GLY A 427 -11.20 -2.73 -37.30
N CYS A 428 -11.38 -3.48 -38.37
CA CYS A 428 -10.33 -3.76 -39.35
C CYS A 428 -10.84 -3.62 -40.78
N HIS A 429 -9.93 -3.40 -41.72
CA HIS A 429 -10.19 -3.61 -43.13
C HIS A 429 -9.13 -4.55 -43.69
N TYR A 430 -9.50 -5.32 -44.72
CA TYR A 430 -8.63 -6.32 -45.32
C TYR A 430 -9.15 -6.79 -46.68
N VAL A 431 -8.29 -7.49 -47.41
CA VAL A 431 -8.61 -8.12 -48.68
C VAL A 431 -8.44 -9.63 -48.55
N LEU A 432 -9.46 -10.38 -48.95
CA LEU A 432 -9.38 -11.83 -49.10
C LEU A 432 -8.97 -12.15 -50.53
N THR A 433 -7.85 -12.86 -50.66
CA THR A 433 -7.31 -13.31 -51.94
C THR A 433 -7.31 -14.84 -51.99
N ASP A 434 -7.53 -15.40 -53.18
CA ASP A 434 -7.29 -16.82 -53.41
C ASP A 434 -5.79 -17.09 -53.37
N ARG A 435 -5.36 -18.11 -52.64
CA ARG A 435 -3.95 -18.45 -52.42
C ARG A 435 -3.26 -18.90 -53.70
N ILE A 436 -3.97 -19.56 -54.60
CA ILE A 436 -3.40 -20.18 -55.79
C ILE A 436 -3.41 -19.19 -56.95
N SER A 437 -4.55 -18.54 -57.21
CA SER A 437 -4.66 -17.58 -58.31
C SER A 437 -4.16 -16.18 -57.96
N GLU A 438 -3.99 -15.87 -56.67
CA GLU A 438 -3.70 -14.53 -56.13
C GLU A 438 -4.76 -13.47 -56.50
N GLU A 439 -5.91 -13.91 -57.03
CA GLU A 439 -7.01 -13.00 -57.37
C GLU A 439 -7.75 -12.53 -56.12
N THR A 440 -8.22 -11.29 -56.15
CA THR A 440 -9.05 -10.74 -55.09
C THR A 440 -10.42 -11.40 -55.12
N VAL A 441 -10.78 -12.08 -54.04
CA VAL A 441 -12.10 -12.69 -53.85
C VAL A 441 -13.06 -11.66 -53.28
N MET A 442 -12.62 -10.92 -52.25
CA MET A 442 -13.46 -9.97 -51.54
C MET A 442 -12.61 -8.88 -50.88
N THR A 443 -13.12 -7.65 -50.87
CA THR A 443 -12.54 -6.53 -50.11
C THR A 443 -13.53 -6.14 -49.01
N ILE A 444 -13.09 -6.11 -47.77
CA ILE A 444 -13.90 -5.78 -46.60
C ILE A 444 -13.44 -4.44 -46.05
N GLY A 445 -14.31 -3.43 -46.17
CA GLY A 445 -14.00 -2.06 -45.79
C GLY A 445 -12.88 -1.44 -46.64
N HIS A 446 -12.43 -0.26 -46.23
CA HIS A 446 -11.30 0.43 -46.85
C HIS A 446 -10.63 1.42 -45.89
N GLY A 447 -9.33 1.61 -46.09
CA GLY A 447 -8.54 2.63 -45.42
C GLY A 447 -8.66 4.02 -46.08
N VAL A 448 -8.02 5.03 -45.47
CA VAL A 448 -7.93 6.37 -46.06
C VAL A 448 -7.15 6.33 -47.37
N SER A 449 -7.70 6.95 -48.41
CA SER A 449 -7.10 7.02 -49.75
C SER A 449 -7.13 8.45 -50.28
N LEU A 450 -6.45 8.71 -51.40
CA LEU A 450 -6.40 10.05 -52.02
C LEU A 450 -7.79 10.62 -52.37
N ASN A 451 -8.79 9.75 -52.57
CA ASN A 451 -10.14 10.12 -53.00
C ASN A 451 -11.19 9.98 -51.87
N ASP A 452 -10.83 9.32 -50.76
CA ASP A 452 -11.71 9.11 -49.61
C ASP A 452 -10.93 9.28 -48.31
N SER A 453 -11.27 10.32 -47.56
CA SER A 453 -10.63 10.65 -46.29
C SER A 453 -11.27 9.95 -45.08
N THR A 454 -12.21 9.02 -45.31
CA THR A 454 -12.93 8.32 -44.24
C THR A 454 -12.63 6.83 -44.23
N LEU A 455 -12.47 6.27 -43.03
CA LEU A 455 -12.32 4.83 -42.85
C LEU A 455 -13.68 4.14 -42.90
N SER A 456 -13.75 3.00 -43.58
CA SER A 456 -14.84 2.02 -43.44
C SER A 456 -14.25 0.71 -42.95
N LEU A 457 -14.62 0.29 -41.74
CA LEU A 457 -14.01 -0.84 -41.04
C LEU A 457 -15.06 -1.90 -40.71
N LYS A 458 -14.71 -3.20 -40.77
CA LYS A 458 -15.50 -4.27 -40.14
C LYS A 458 -15.19 -4.31 -38.65
N MET A 459 -16.22 -4.15 -37.82
CA MET A 459 -16.13 -4.28 -36.38
C MET A 459 -15.92 -5.74 -36.01
N ILE A 460 -14.90 -6.00 -35.19
CA ILE A 460 -14.61 -7.33 -34.64
C ILE A 460 -14.84 -7.39 -33.13
N LYS A 461 -14.87 -6.23 -32.47
CA LYS A 461 -15.14 -6.09 -31.04
C LYS A 461 -15.89 -4.78 -30.74
N PRO A 462 -17.01 -4.82 -30.01
CA PRO A 462 -17.72 -3.64 -29.54
C PRO A 462 -17.17 -3.19 -28.19
N GLN A 463 -17.59 -2.02 -27.72
CA GLN A 463 -17.14 -1.46 -26.44
C GLN A 463 -17.49 -2.40 -25.28
N SER A 464 -18.71 -2.95 -25.29
CA SER A 464 -19.20 -3.88 -24.27
C SER A 464 -19.66 -5.18 -24.94
N PRO A 465 -18.78 -6.19 -25.06
CA PRO A 465 -19.13 -7.48 -25.65
C PRO A 465 -20.25 -8.18 -24.88
N HIS A 466 -21.29 -8.63 -25.58
CA HIS A 466 -22.37 -9.42 -25.02
C HIS A 466 -22.86 -10.50 -26.00
N PRO A 467 -23.46 -11.62 -25.52
CA PRO A 467 -23.94 -12.72 -26.36
C PRO A 467 -24.86 -12.34 -27.52
N ASN A 468 -25.74 -11.35 -27.34
CA ASN A 468 -26.65 -10.89 -28.40
C ASN A 468 -26.00 -9.97 -29.45
N HIS A 469 -24.68 -9.71 -29.39
CA HIS A 469 -24.00 -8.79 -30.30
C HIS A 469 -23.44 -9.59 -31.49
N PRO A 470 -23.57 -9.14 -32.75
CA PRO A 470 -23.15 -9.92 -33.92
C PRO A 470 -21.67 -10.34 -33.90
N THR A 471 -20.81 -9.52 -33.31
CA THR A 471 -19.36 -9.79 -33.20
C THR A 471 -19.01 -10.74 -32.05
N TRP A 472 -19.96 -11.18 -31.22
CA TRP A 472 -19.70 -12.01 -30.05
C TRP A 472 -18.98 -13.30 -30.41
N ASP A 473 -19.39 -13.93 -31.51
CA ASP A 473 -18.86 -15.21 -31.96
C ASP A 473 -17.49 -15.11 -32.62
N LEU A 474 -17.05 -13.90 -32.97
CA LEU A 474 -15.70 -13.66 -33.47
C LEU A 474 -14.65 -13.78 -32.36
N MET A 475 -15.02 -13.53 -31.10
CA MET A 475 -14.12 -13.73 -29.97
C MET A 475 -13.92 -15.22 -29.68
N PHE A 476 -12.67 -15.64 -29.52
CA PHE A 476 -12.32 -17.01 -29.11
C PHE A 476 -12.79 -17.24 -27.66
N LYS A 477 -13.32 -18.44 -27.40
CA LYS A 477 -13.82 -18.84 -26.07
C LYS A 477 -13.27 -20.19 -25.61
N ASN A 478 -12.13 -20.57 -26.20
CA ASN A 478 -11.48 -21.87 -26.03
C ASN A 478 -10.00 -21.76 -25.64
N VAL A 479 -9.53 -20.55 -25.31
CA VAL A 479 -8.14 -20.28 -24.88
C VAL A 479 -8.14 -19.95 -23.40
N TYR A 480 -7.25 -20.55 -22.62
CA TYR A 480 -7.16 -20.40 -21.17
C TYR A 480 -5.75 -20.00 -20.76
N TYR A 481 -5.63 -19.04 -19.84
CA TYR A 481 -4.34 -18.58 -19.33
C TYR A 481 -3.91 -19.42 -18.13
N LEU A 482 -2.72 -20.01 -18.21
CA LEU A 482 -2.17 -20.96 -17.25
C LEU A 482 -1.58 -20.31 -15.99
N GLY A 483 -1.75 -19.00 -15.81
CA GLY A 483 -1.31 -18.26 -14.62
C GLY A 483 0.08 -17.64 -14.75
N THR A 484 0.96 -18.19 -15.59
CA THR A 484 2.31 -17.68 -15.83
C THR A 484 2.73 -17.79 -17.30
N THR A 485 3.75 -17.03 -17.70
CA THR A 485 4.41 -17.10 -19.02
C THR A 485 5.78 -17.78 -18.91
N ASN A 486 6.36 -18.21 -20.04
CA ASN A 486 7.65 -18.91 -20.11
C ASN A 486 7.73 -20.15 -19.20
N ILE A 487 6.72 -21.01 -19.29
CA ILE A 487 6.62 -22.25 -18.50
C ILE A 487 7.74 -23.21 -18.93
N ASN A 488 8.46 -23.77 -17.94
CA ASN A 488 9.41 -24.84 -18.19
C ASN A 488 8.65 -26.12 -18.61
N GLN A 489 9.14 -26.78 -19.66
CA GLN A 489 8.57 -28.03 -20.14
C GLN A 489 8.71 -29.17 -19.11
N GLU A 490 9.81 -29.17 -18.35
CA GLU A 490 10.04 -30.16 -17.30
C GLU A 490 9.07 -29.93 -16.12
N GLY A 491 8.31 -30.97 -15.75
CA GLY A 491 7.31 -30.89 -14.69
C GLY A 491 5.99 -30.22 -15.09
N PHE A 492 5.81 -29.88 -16.38
CA PHE A 492 4.53 -29.38 -16.87
C PHE A 492 3.52 -30.51 -17.06
N ALA A 493 2.37 -30.42 -16.40
CA ALA A 493 1.26 -31.36 -16.57
C ALA A 493 -0.08 -30.62 -16.54
N VAL A 494 -1.07 -31.12 -17.29
CA VAL A 494 -2.43 -30.57 -17.31
C VAL A 494 -3.42 -31.69 -17.05
N ARG A 495 -4.38 -31.44 -16.14
CA ARG A 495 -5.53 -32.32 -15.87
C ARG A 495 -6.82 -31.54 -16.06
N ILE A 496 -7.86 -32.22 -16.55
CA ILE A 496 -9.21 -31.66 -16.68
C ILE A 496 -10.11 -32.36 -15.67
N VAL A 497 -10.41 -31.71 -14.56
CA VAL A 497 -11.17 -32.27 -13.44
C VAL A 497 -12.66 -31.98 -13.61
N ASN A 498 -13.49 -33.01 -13.54
CA ASN A 498 -14.93 -32.87 -13.45
C ASN A 498 -15.35 -32.70 -11.98
N ASP A 499 -15.82 -31.50 -11.64
CA ASP A 499 -16.21 -31.12 -10.28
C ASP A 499 -17.55 -31.73 -9.84
N ARG A 500 -18.32 -32.31 -10.76
CA ARG A 500 -19.64 -32.92 -10.47
C ARG A 500 -19.56 -34.40 -10.13
N LEU A 501 -18.41 -35.04 -10.32
CA LEU A 501 -18.17 -36.39 -9.84
C LEU A 501 -18.00 -36.39 -8.32
N THR A 502 -18.33 -37.50 -7.66
CA THR A 502 -18.17 -37.67 -6.21
C THR A 502 -17.31 -38.90 -5.92
N PRO A 503 -16.01 -38.75 -5.61
CA PRO A 503 -15.25 -37.49 -5.54
C PRO A 503 -14.98 -36.87 -6.94
N PRO A 504 -14.65 -35.56 -7.03
CA PRO A 504 -14.16 -34.95 -8.25
C PRO A 504 -13.00 -35.73 -8.84
N SER A 505 -12.97 -35.88 -10.16
CA SER A 505 -12.03 -36.76 -10.85
C SER A 505 -11.65 -36.19 -12.22
N ASP A 506 -10.38 -36.39 -12.60
CA ASP A 506 -9.85 -36.09 -13.94
C ASP A 506 -10.08 -37.23 -14.94
N ARG A 507 -10.66 -38.34 -14.49
CA ARG A 507 -11.04 -39.51 -15.30
C ARG A 507 -12.55 -39.70 -15.33
N ASP A 508 -13.03 -40.18 -16.47
CA ASP A 508 -14.40 -40.63 -16.65
C ASP A 508 -14.69 -41.95 -15.90
N PRO A 509 -15.96 -42.41 -15.81
CA PRO A 509 -16.29 -43.67 -15.13
C PRO A 509 -15.67 -44.94 -15.73
N LEU A 510 -15.12 -44.87 -16.96
CA LEU A 510 -14.40 -45.96 -17.62
C LEU A 510 -12.89 -45.89 -17.36
N GLY A 511 -12.42 -44.87 -16.64
CA GLY A 511 -11.01 -44.65 -16.29
C GLY A 511 -10.21 -43.89 -17.35
N ILE A 512 -10.85 -43.36 -18.39
CA ILE A 512 -10.18 -42.59 -19.45
C ILE A 512 -10.03 -41.13 -18.97
N PRO A 513 -8.83 -40.52 -19.06
CA PRO A 513 -8.65 -39.12 -18.71
C PRO A 513 -9.50 -38.19 -19.58
N TYR A 514 -10.10 -37.17 -18.96
CA TYR A 514 -10.80 -36.12 -19.69
C TYR A 514 -9.86 -35.35 -20.63
N LEU A 515 -8.55 -35.31 -20.33
CA LEU A 515 -7.52 -34.76 -21.22
C LEU A 515 -7.64 -35.32 -22.66
N ASN A 516 -7.82 -36.63 -22.78
CA ASN A 516 -7.94 -37.35 -24.04
C ASN A 516 -9.31 -37.07 -24.68
N GLN A 517 -10.37 -37.06 -23.87
CA GLN A 517 -11.74 -36.82 -24.35
C GLN A 517 -11.91 -35.40 -24.92
N PHE A 518 -11.24 -34.40 -24.34
CA PHE A 518 -11.22 -33.03 -24.87
C PHE A 518 -10.25 -32.85 -26.05
N GLY A 519 -9.53 -33.90 -26.46
CA GLY A 519 -8.62 -33.88 -27.62
C GLY A 519 -7.30 -33.14 -27.38
N LEU A 520 -6.88 -32.98 -26.12
CA LEU A 520 -5.63 -32.33 -25.74
C LEU A 520 -4.43 -33.29 -25.73
N ASP A 521 -4.70 -34.60 -25.71
CA ASP A 521 -3.73 -35.70 -25.82
C ASP A 521 -4.19 -36.64 -26.95
N SER A 522 -3.61 -36.43 -28.14
CA SER A 522 -3.91 -37.22 -29.34
C SER A 522 -2.68 -37.98 -29.88
N LEU A 523 -1.47 -37.61 -29.45
CA LEU A 523 -0.20 -38.15 -29.92
C LEU A 523 0.64 -38.63 -28.73
N ASN A 524 1.46 -39.65 -28.95
CA ASN A 524 2.46 -40.03 -27.96
C ASN A 524 3.75 -39.22 -28.11
N GLU A 525 4.69 -39.38 -27.17
CA GLU A 525 6.04 -38.76 -27.21
C GLU A 525 6.78 -38.90 -28.56
N ASN A 526 6.53 -39.97 -29.32
CA ASN A 526 7.14 -40.22 -30.64
C ASN A 526 6.33 -39.64 -31.81
N GLY A 527 5.28 -38.86 -31.54
CA GLY A 527 4.40 -38.24 -32.53
C GLY A 527 3.44 -39.22 -33.24
N SER A 528 3.31 -40.45 -32.73
CA SER A 528 2.35 -41.43 -33.27
C SER A 528 0.96 -41.23 -32.64
N ARG A 529 -0.11 -41.54 -33.37
CA ARG A 529 -1.51 -41.34 -32.93
C ARG A 529 -1.96 -42.36 -31.89
N GLN A 530 -1.42 -42.26 -30.69
CA GLN A 530 -1.82 -43.01 -29.52
C GLN A 530 -1.72 -42.06 -28.33
N PRO A 531 -2.83 -41.77 -27.63
CA PRO A 531 -2.78 -40.98 -26.42
C PRO A 531 -1.90 -41.65 -25.36
N ASP A 532 -1.04 -40.89 -24.69
CA ASP A 532 -0.13 -41.38 -23.64
C ASP A 532 -0.38 -40.76 -22.26
N GLU A 533 -1.53 -40.11 -22.10
CA GLU A 533 -1.96 -39.36 -20.90
C GLU A 533 -1.10 -38.12 -20.62
N ILE A 534 -0.25 -37.71 -21.56
CA ILE A 534 0.54 -36.49 -21.50
C ILE A 534 -0.04 -35.52 -22.53
N ILE A 535 -0.18 -34.26 -22.13
CA ILE A 535 -0.67 -33.23 -23.05
C ILE A 535 0.29 -33.05 -24.24
N ASP A 536 -0.25 -32.82 -25.44
CA ASP A 536 0.48 -32.57 -26.69
C ASP A 536 1.25 -31.21 -26.65
N MET A 537 2.21 -31.06 -25.73
CA MET A 537 2.89 -29.79 -25.40
C MET A 537 3.74 -29.21 -26.53
N ASN A 538 4.16 -30.05 -27.48
CA ASN A 538 4.90 -29.62 -28.67
C ASN A 538 3.99 -29.05 -29.77
N ASN A 539 2.67 -29.16 -29.61
CA ASN A 539 1.70 -28.64 -30.56
C ASN A 539 1.25 -27.22 -30.18
N PRO A 540 1.64 -26.18 -30.95
CA PRO A 540 1.26 -24.80 -30.66
C PRO A 540 -0.24 -24.52 -30.79
N ASN A 541 -1.01 -25.43 -31.41
CA ASN A 541 -2.48 -25.34 -31.47
C ASN A 541 -3.16 -25.89 -30.21
N ILE A 542 -2.41 -26.53 -29.30
CA ILE A 542 -2.89 -27.08 -28.03
C ILE A 542 -2.27 -26.31 -26.86
N VAL A 543 -0.95 -26.10 -26.84
CA VAL A 543 -0.27 -25.38 -25.75
C VAL A 543 0.75 -24.39 -26.30
N ASN A 544 0.74 -23.18 -25.74
CA ASN A 544 1.79 -22.19 -25.93
C ASN A 544 2.46 -21.89 -24.58
N LEU A 545 3.56 -22.58 -24.29
CA LEU A 545 4.30 -22.45 -23.02
C LEU A 545 4.95 -21.06 -22.83
N ILE A 546 5.29 -20.37 -23.92
CA ILE A 546 5.86 -19.03 -23.86
C ILE A 546 4.79 -18.03 -23.41
N ALA A 547 3.61 -18.08 -24.04
CA ALA A 547 2.50 -17.22 -23.68
C ALA A 547 1.74 -17.68 -22.42
N GLY A 548 1.93 -18.93 -21.99
CA GLY A 548 1.17 -19.51 -20.90
C GLY A 548 -0.27 -19.80 -21.26
N GLU A 549 -0.55 -20.27 -22.47
CA GLU A 549 -1.92 -20.42 -22.99
C GLU A 549 -2.21 -21.88 -23.37
N LEU A 550 -3.38 -22.37 -22.95
CA LEU A 550 -3.95 -23.67 -23.32
C LEU A 550 -5.11 -23.44 -24.29
N HIS A 551 -5.11 -24.16 -25.41
CA HIS A 551 -6.07 -24.05 -26.50
C HIS A 551 -6.85 -25.36 -26.62
N PHE A 552 -8.16 -25.31 -26.40
CA PHE A 552 -9.01 -26.47 -26.64
C PHE A 552 -9.36 -26.61 -28.13
N PRO A 553 -9.39 -27.83 -28.67
CA PRO A 553 -9.63 -28.10 -30.08
C PRO A 553 -11.12 -28.03 -30.49
N ALA A 554 -11.87 -27.09 -29.93
CA ALA A 554 -13.28 -26.78 -30.24
C ALA A 554 -13.54 -25.28 -30.04
N LEU A 555 -14.55 -24.69 -30.70
CA LEU A 555 -14.84 -23.25 -30.53
C LEU A 555 -15.42 -22.97 -29.14
N LEU A 556 -16.28 -23.88 -28.66
CA LEU A 556 -16.97 -23.83 -27.37
C LEU A 556 -16.75 -25.19 -26.65
N PRO A 557 -15.60 -25.43 -26.01
CA PRO A 557 -15.16 -26.77 -25.62
C PRO A 557 -16.04 -27.46 -24.56
N PHE A 558 -16.70 -26.67 -23.71
CA PHE A 558 -17.44 -27.15 -22.54
C PHE A 558 -18.97 -27.17 -22.73
N VAL A 559 -19.45 -27.23 -23.97
CA VAL A 559 -20.86 -27.43 -24.33
C VAL A 559 -20.95 -28.40 -25.50
N SER A 560 -22.00 -29.23 -25.57
CA SER A 560 -22.22 -30.13 -26.71
C SER A 560 -22.55 -29.36 -27.99
N GLU A 561 -22.07 -29.83 -29.14
CA GLU A 561 -22.46 -29.32 -30.48
C GLU A 561 -23.99 -29.35 -30.69
N ASP A 562 -24.68 -30.36 -30.12
CA ASP A 562 -26.14 -30.47 -30.20
C ASP A 562 -26.87 -29.35 -29.45
N SER A 563 -26.24 -28.77 -28.43
CA SER A 563 -26.80 -27.68 -27.61
C SER A 563 -26.46 -26.31 -28.20
N LEU A 564 -25.21 -26.10 -28.61
CA LEU A 564 -24.73 -24.85 -29.19
C LEU A 564 -23.77 -25.14 -30.35
N PHE A 565 -24.02 -24.51 -31.50
CA PHE A 565 -23.18 -24.63 -32.68
C PHE A 565 -21.73 -24.16 -32.41
N GLY A 566 -20.75 -24.99 -32.81
CA GLY A 566 -19.34 -24.82 -32.47
C GLY A 566 -18.95 -25.44 -31.12
N GLY A 567 -19.86 -26.18 -30.49
CA GLY A 567 -19.62 -27.01 -29.33
C GLY A 567 -18.68 -28.18 -29.58
N ASN A 568 -18.55 -29.01 -28.55
CA ASN A 568 -17.74 -30.22 -28.59
C ASN A 568 -18.50 -31.33 -29.32
N MET A 569 -17.83 -31.96 -30.29
CA MET A 569 -18.37 -33.04 -31.11
C MET A 569 -18.17 -34.44 -30.50
N ASN A 570 -17.47 -34.55 -29.37
CA ASN A 570 -17.26 -35.84 -28.71
C ASN A 570 -18.55 -36.29 -28.00
N GLU A 571 -19.20 -37.33 -28.55
CA GLU A 571 -20.44 -37.91 -28.01
C GLU A 571 -20.30 -38.35 -26.54
N ILE A 572 -19.11 -38.80 -26.10
CA ILE A 572 -18.86 -39.23 -24.72
C ILE A 572 -18.96 -38.05 -23.74
N LEU A 573 -18.54 -36.86 -24.18
CA LEU A 573 -18.61 -35.66 -23.35
C LEU A 573 -20.03 -35.10 -23.25
N SER A 574 -20.90 -35.37 -24.23
CA SER A 574 -22.25 -34.77 -24.31
C SER A 574 -23.08 -34.93 -23.02
N GLU A 575 -22.93 -36.05 -22.30
CA GLU A 575 -23.66 -36.33 -21.06
C GLU A 575 -23.13 -35.59 -19.83
N VAL A 576 -21.86 -35.14 -19.86
CA VAL A 576 -21.19 -34.50 -18.72
C VAL A 576 -20.98 -33.00 -18.89
N LEU A 577 -21.13 -32.48 -20.12
CA LEU A 577 -21.05 -31.05 -20.43
C LEU A 577 -22.28 -30.28 -19.92
N GLY A 578 -22.11 -28.98 -19.67
CA GLY A 578 -23.17 -28.08 -19.23
C GLY A 578 -24.03 -27.54 -20.39
N GLU A 579 -24.92 -26.59 -20.07
CA GLU A 579 -25.71 -25.87 -21.08
C GLU A 579 -24.88 -24.83 -21.86
N GLY A 580 -23.67 -24.51 -21.39
CA GLY A 580 -22.80 -23.51 -21.99
C GLY A 580 -23.20 -22.07 -21.62
N LYS A 581 -23.70 -21.83 -20.39
CA LYS A 581 -24.12 -20.49 -19.95
C LYS A 581 -23.00 -19.44 -20.01
N MET A 582 -21.73 -19.83 -19.88
CA MET A 582 -20.60 -18.89 -20.06
C MET A 582 -20.45 -18.33 -21.48
N TYR A 583 -21.10 -18.95 -22.48
CA TYR A 583 -21.10 -18.49 -23.86
C TYR A 583 -22.35 -17.68 -24.22
N THR A 584 -23.41 -17.78 -23.42
CA THR A 584 -24.74 -17.22 -23.71
C THR A 584 -25.24 -16.21 -22.66
N SER A 585 -24.57 -16.08 -21.52
CA SER A 585 -24.87 -15.11 -20.46
C SER A 585 -23.61 -14.41 -19.94
N THR A 586 -23.74 -13.12 -19.60
CA THR A 586 -22.70 -12.35 -18.89
C THR A 586 -22.96 -12.27 -17.39
N ILE A 587 -24.02 -12.92 -16.89
CA ILE A 587 -24.41 -12.91 -15.48
C ILE A 587 -23.63 -13.99 -14.74
N SER A 588 -22.90 -13.60 -13.69
CA SER A 588 -22.02 -14.50 -12.94
C SER A 588 -22.70 -15.69 -12.31
N THR A 589 -23.90 -15.50 -11.78
CA THR A 589 -24.66 -16.58 -11.14
C THR A 589 -25.05 -17.67 -12.15
N ASP A 590 -25.35 -17.30 -13.39
CA ASP A 590 -25.75 -18.26 -14.43
C ASP A 590 -24.59 -19.18 -14.79
N TYR A 591 -23.45 -18.60 -15.16
CA TYR A 591 -22.31 -19.40 -15.61
C TYR A 591 -21.59 -20.12 -14.46
N ASN A 592 -21.60 -19.57 -13.24
CA ASN A 592 -21.08 -20.29 -12.06
C ASN A 592 -21.96 -21.51 -11.73
N GLY A 593 -23.28 -21.38 -11.85
CA GLY A 593 -24.21 -22.50 -11.64
C GLY A 593 -24.06 -23.60 -12.70
N ASP A 594 -23.73 -23.22 -13.94
CA ASP A 594 -23.52 -24.13 -15.06
C ASP A 594 -22.09 -24.71 -15.16
N SER A 595 -21.12 -24.15 -14.44
CA SER A 595 -19.74 -24.68 -14.37
C SER A 595 -19.69 -26.14 -13.93
N ARG A 596 -18.86 -26.94 -14.61
CA ARG A 596 -18.68 -28.38 -14.41
C ARG A 596 -17.22 -28.79 -14.28
N PHE A 597 -16.30 -28.08 -14.93
CA PHE A 597 -14.90 -28.48 -15.03
C PHE A 597 -13.91 -27.46 -14.47
N THR A 598 -12.82 -27.98 -13.91
CA THR A 598 -11.62 -27.23 -13.52
C THR A 598 -10.42 -27.76 -14.28
N ILE A 599 -9.69 -26.87 -14.95
CA ILE A 599 -8.39 -27.14 -15.54
C ILE A 599 -7.35 -26.99 -14.43
N GLU A 600 -6.57 -28.02 -14.17
CA GLU A 600 -5.43 -27.97 -13.27
C GLU A 600 -4.15 -28.04 -14.09
N ALA A 601 -3.27 -27.05 -13.93
CA ALA A 601 -1.96 -27.01 -14.57
C ALA A 601 -0.87 -27.01 -13.50
N ASP A 602 -0.02 -28.03 -13.54
CA ASP A 602 1.16 -28.17 -12.71
C ASP A 602 2.37 -27.66 -13.51
N TYR A 603 3.22 -26.83 -12.91
CA TYR A 603 4.51 -26.43 -13.48
C TYR A 603 5.49 -26.09 -12.36
N SER A 604 6.77 -26.37 -12.58
CA SER A 604 7.87 -26.03 -11.68
C SER A 604 8.68 -24.88 -12.28
N ASN A 605 8.44 -23.66 -11.80
CA ASN A 605 9.39 -22.59 -12.06
C ASN A 605 10.54 -22.74 -11.05
N GLN A 606 11.74 -23.10 -11.53
CA GLN A 606 12.95 -23.13 -10.71
C GLN A 606 13.22 -21.70 -10.22
N SER A 607 12.88 -21.45 -8.97
CA SER A 607 13.22 -20.21 -8.30
C SER A 607 13.97 -20.59 -7.02
N SER A 608 15.27 -20.31 -6.98
CA SER A 608 16.07 -20.30 -5.74
C SER A 608 15.64 -19.18 -4.77
N THR A 609 14.62 -18.43 -5.17
CA THR A 609 14.16 -17.22 -4.54
C THR A 609 12.74 -17.40 -4.00
N ILE A 610 12.57 -17.19 -2.71
CA ILE A 610 11.29 -17.21 -2.00
C ILE A 610 10.87 -15.76 -1.71
N ASN A 611 9.67 -15.39 -2.13
CA ASN A 611 9.10 -14.07 -1.85
C ASN A 611 8.12 -14.14 -0.65
N LEU A 612 8.47 -13.44 0.42
CA LEU A 612 7.70 -13.29 1.65
C LEU A 612 6.81 -12.03 1.65
N GLY A 613 6.98 -11.16 0.65
CA GLY A 613 6.36 -9.85 0.54
C GLY A 613 7.18 -8.77 1.26
N PHE A 614 6.92 -7.50 0.95
CA PHE A 614 7.70 -6.36 1.45
C PHE A 614 7.63 -6.16 2.98
N MET A 615 8.63 -5.47 3.54
CA MET A 615 8.73 -4.96 4.94
C MET A 615 8.77 -6.01 6.05
N LEU A 616 9.74 -6.92 5.95
CA LEU A 616 9.99 -7.86 7.04
C LEU A 616 10.72 -7.17 8.19
N VAL A 617 10.40 -7.58 9.41
CA VAL A 617 11.09 -7.14 10.61
C VAL A 617 12.46 -7.81 10.64
N GLU A 618 13.53 -7.01 10.74
CA GLU A 618 14.89 -7.54 10.65
C GLU A 618 15.22 -8.54 11.77
N GLY A 619 15.64 -9.75 11.37
CA GLY A 619 16.00 -10.85 12.27
C GLY A 619 14.81 -11.47 13.00
N SER A 620 13.60 -11.34 12.46
CA SER A 620 12.40 -12.06 12.91
C SER A 620 12.24 -13.42 12.23
N GLU A 621 12.98 -13.68 11.16
CA GLU A 621 12.80 -14.87 10.34
C GLU A 621 13.38 -16.13 10.97
N GLU A 622 12.63 -17.22 10.88
CA GLU A 622 13.07 -18.57 11.15
C GLU A 622 12.79 -19.44 9.92
N VAL A 623 13.86 -19.85 9.24
CA VAL A 623 13.81 -20.67 8.04
C VAL A 623 14.11 -22.12 8.43
N LEU A 624 13.19 -23.02 8.12
CA LEU A 624 13.26 -24.45 8.37
C LEU A 624 13.27 -25.18 7.02
N LEU A 625 14.20 -26.10 6.82
CA LEU A 625 14.28 -27.01 5.68
C LEU A 625 14.09 -28.44 6.19
N ASN A 626 13.00 -29.10 5.79
CA ASN A 626 12.61 -30.43 6.29
C ASN A 626 12.56 -30.51 7.84
N GLY A 627 12.20 -29.39 8.48
CA GLY A 627 12.17 -29.25 9.94
C GLY A 627 13.53 -28.91 10.59
N ILE A 628 14.62 -28.83 9.83
CA ILE A 628 15.95 -28.40 10.31
C ILE A 628 16.09 -26.90 10.10
N ARG A 629 16.45 -26.16 11.16
CA ARG A 629 16.65 -24.71 11.08
C ARG A 629 17.91 -24.36 10.29
N LEU A 630 17.76 -23.49 9.30
CA LEU A 630 18.84 -22.94 8.49
C LEU A 630 19.48 -21.72 9.16
N THR A 631 20.76 -21.48 8.86
CA THR A 631 21.54 -20.36 9.39
C THR A 631 21.70 -19.23 8.37
N ARG A 632 21.32 -18.01 8.77
CA ARG A 632 21.40 -16.81 7.92
C ARG A 632 22.85 -16.49 7.57
N GLY A 633 23.11 -16.18 6.30
CA GLY A 633 24.42 -15.83 5.76
C GLY A 633 25.29 -17.04 5.37
N ILE A 634 24.89 -18.26 5.76
CA ILE A 634 25.53 -19.51 5.36
C ILE A 634 24.58 -20.30 4.45
N ASP A 635 23.41 -20.65 4.96
CA ASP A 635 22.44 -21.50 4.25
C ASP A 635 21.43 -20.69 3.41
N TYR A 636 21.21 -19.42 3.75
CA TYR A 636 20.34 -18.52 2.98
C TYR A 636 20.72 -17.05 3.20
N GLN A 637 20.32 -16.19 2.25
CA GLN A 637 20.37 -14.74 2.36
C GLN A 637 18.95 -14.17 2.30
N ILE A 638 18.71 -13.04 2.96
CA ILE A 638 17.40 -12.38 3.00
C ILE A 638 17.58 -10.88 2.76
N ASP A 639 16.75 -10.32 1.87
CA ASP A 639 16.51 -8.89 1.78
C ASP A 639 15.19 -8.56 2.47
N TYR A 640 15.29 -7.86 3.61
CA TYR A 640 14.14 -7.49 4.44
C TYR A 640 13.21 -6.46 3.79
N PHE A 641 13.73 -5.63 2.87
CA PHE A 641 12.91 -4.61 2.23
C PHE A 641 11.98 -5.25 1.19
N SER A 642 12.54 -6.03 0.26
CA SER A 642 11.77 -6.76 -0.75
C SER A 642 11.08 -8.01 -0.21
N GLY A 643 11.54 -8.53 0.93
CA GLY A 643 11.11 -9.80 1.51
C GLY A 643 11.58 -11.02 0.74
N THR A 644 12.72 -10.89 0.08
CA THR A 644 13.24 -11.91 -0.82
C THR A 644 14.28 -12.77 -0.11
N ILE A 645 14.03 -14.06 0.03
CA ILE A 645 15.01 -15.04 0.51
C ILE A 645 15.65 -15.75 -0.68
N VAL A 646 16.97 -15.78 -0.70
CA VAL A 646 17.76 -16.59 -1.63
C VAL A 646 18.34 -17.77 -0.85
N LEU A 647 17.92 -18.98 -1.20
CA LEU A 647 18.44 -20.21 -0.58
C LEU A 647 19.79 -20.60 -1.19
N GLY A 648 20.70 -21.15 -0.37
CA GLY A 648 21.97 -21.71 -0.79
C GLY A 648 21.84 -23.08 -1.47
N GLU A 649 22.97 -23.69 -1.83
CA GLU A 649 23.03 -24.97 -2.56
C GLU A 649 22.38 -26.15 -1.80
N THR A 650 22.21 -26.04 -0.48
CA THR A 650 21.55 -27.06 0.37
C THR A 650 20.04 -27.19 0.12
N ALA A 651 19.42 -26.24 -0.60
CA ALA A 651 18.02 -26.30 -1.01
C ALA A 651 17.78 -26.86 -2.42
N ALA A 652 18.79 -27.50 -3.03
CA ALA A 652 18.70 -28.05 -4.40
C ALA A 652 17.85 -29.34 -4.52
N ASP A 653 17.32 -29.88 -3.42
CA ASP A 653 16.44 -31.04 -3.44
C ASP A 653 15.01 -30.64 -3.90
N PRO A 654 14.52 -31.16 -5.04
CA PRO A 654 13.17 -30.88 -5.55
C PRO A 654 12.04 -31.34 -4.63
N ASN A 655 12.32 -32.15 -3.59
CA ASN A 655 11.32 -32.63 -2.63
C ASN A 655 11.43 -31.98 -1.24
N ALA A 656 12.33 -31.02 -1.04
CA ALA A 656 12.50 -30.42 0.28
C ALA A 656 11.34 -29.48 0.65
N SER A 657 10.82 -29.60 1.87
CA SER A 657 9.84 -28.68 2.44
C SER A 657 10.55 -27.52 3.13
N VAL A 658 10.36 -26.30 2.62
CA VAL A 658 10.84 -25.07 3.25
C VAL A 658 9.69 -24.44 4.02
N ARG A 659 9.90 -24.08 5.28
CA ARG A 659 8.95 -23.32 6.09
C ARG A 659 9.64 -22.08 6.62
N VAL A 660 9.06 -20.92 6.41
CA VAL A 660 9.58 -19.65 6.91
C VAL A 660 8.53 -19.02 7.81
N LEU A 661 8.90 -18.82 9.07
CA LEU A 661 8.19 -17.97 10.02
C LEU A 661 8.86 -16.60 10.02
N TYR A 662 8.11 -15.51 10.01
CA TYR A 662 8.66 -14.16 10.00
C TYR A 662 7.64 -13.15 10.51
N ASP A 663 8.12 -12.00 10.99
CA ASP A 663 7.27 -10.88 11.35
C ASP A 663 7.29 -9.85 10.22
N LYS A 664 6.13 -9.29 9.91
CA LYS A 664 5.96 -8.23 8.91
C LYS A 664 5.39 -6.97 9.55
N HIS A 665 5.89 -5.80 9.13
CA HIS A 665 5.29 -4.52 9.52
C HIS A 665 3.93 -4.35 8.81
N GLU A 666 2.91 -3.95 9.58
CA GLU A 666 1.60 -3.64 9.00
C GLU A 666 1.62 -2.22 8.39
N LEU A 667 1.40 -2.13 7.07
CA LEU A 667 1.38 -0.85 6.35
C LEU A 667 0.22 0.05 6.80
N VAL A 668 -0.94 -0.57 6.99
CA VAL A 668 -2.15 0.05 7.50
C VAL A 668 -2.73 -0.94 8.50
N SER A 669 -2.72 -0.56 9.77
CA SER A 669 -3.36 -1.33 10.84
C SER A 669 -4.46 -0.50 11.47
N PHE A 670 -5.69 -1.03 11.43
CA PHE A 670 -6.82 -0.49 12.19
C PHE A 670 -6.97 -1.17 13.54
N ASP A 671 -6.21 -2.24 13.77
CA ASP A 671 -6.29 -3.08 14.94
C ASP A 671 -5.25 -2.62 15.97
N LYS A 672 -5.63 -2.60 17.24
CA LYS A 672 -4.69 -2.34 18.33
C LYS A 672 -4.44 -3.64 19.07
N LYS A 673 -3.20 -4.13 18.98
CA LYS A 673 -2.71 -5.34 19.64
C LYS A 673 -1.95 -4.97 20.90
N VAL A 674 -2.56 -5.16 22.07
CA VAL A 674 -1.98 -4.82 23.36
C VAL A 674 -1.38 -6.08 24.00
N ILE A 675 -0.13 -5.99 24.43
CA ILE A 675 0.56 -7.02 25.21
C ILE A 675 0.88 -6.45 26.59
N LEU A 676 0.33 -7.06 27.62
CA LEU A 676 0.70 -6.84 29.01
C LEU A 676 1.33 -8.12 29.55
N GLY A 677 2.44 -8.04 30.26
CA GLY A 677 3.13 -9.26 30.68
C GLY A 677 4.01 -9.07 31.88
N THR A 678 4.22 -10.16 32.62
CA THR A 678 5.24 -10.25 33.66
C THR A 678 5.93 -11.59 33.59
N ARG A 679 7.24 -11.61 33.82
CA ARG A 679 8.07 -12.81 33.93
C ARG A 679 8.88 -12.71 35.20
N ALA A 680 8.82 -13.73 36.04
CA ALA A 680 9.73 -13.91 37.17
C ALA A 680 10.74 -15.01 36.82
N GLN A 681 12.02 -14.75 37.00
CA GLN A 681 13.10 -15.69 36.73
C GLN A 681 14.04 -15.76 37.92
N MET A 682 14.42 -16.98 38.32
CA MET A 682 15.42 -17.23 39.35
C MET A 682 16.58 -18.01 38.72
N ASP A 683 17.77 -17.43 38.76
CA ASP A 683 18.97 -18.02 38.19
C ASP A 683 19.75 -18.83 39.24
N PHE A 684 20.26 -19.99 38.82
CA PHE A 684 21.02 -20.94 39.63
C PHE A 684 22.40 -21.17 39.00
N GLY A 685 23.30 -20.20 39.14
CA GLY A 685 24.59 -20.17 38.43
C GLY A 685 24.47 -19.53 37.05
N ASP A 686 25.48 -19.70 36.20
CA ASP A 686 25.57 -18.93 34.95
C ASP A 686 24.61 -19.43 33.85
N ASN A 687 24.31 -20.74 33.86
CA ASN A 687 23.57 -21.38 32.76
C ASN A 687 22.27 -22.09 33.20
N SER A 688 21.92 -22.13 34.48
CA SER A 688 20.67 -22.77 34.95
C SER A 688 19.67 -21.74 35.47
N PHE A 689 18.38 -21.91 35.19
CA PHE A 689 17.32 -21.00 35.65
C PHE A 689 15.97 -21.69 35.78
N LEU A 690 15.08 -21.07 36.55
CA LEU A 690 13.64 -21.37 36.59
C LEU A 690 12.86 -20.08 36.34
N GLY A 691 11.97 -20.10 35.36
CA GLY A 691 11.15 -18.97 34.94
C GLY A 691 9.65 -19.27 35.01
N ALA A 692 8.88 -18.23 35.30
CA ALA A 692 7.43 -18.22 35.23
C ALA A 692 6.97 -16.98 34.47
N THR A 693 6.15 -17.14 33.44
CA THR A 693 5.66 -16.06 32.58
C THR A 693 4.13 -15.98 32.67
N ALA A 694 3.57 -14.78 32.72
CA ALA A 694 2.15 -14.52 32.53
C ALA A 694 1.98 -13.36 31.55
N LEU A 695 1.26 -13.58 30.46
CA LEU A 695 1.01 -12.62 29.39
C LEU A 695 -0.49 -12.48 29.13
N TYR A 696 -0.94 -11.26 28.89
CA TYR A 696 -2.26 -10.91 28.46
C TYR A 696 -2.14 -10.20 27.10
N TYR A 697 -2.73 -10.81 26.09
CA TYR A 697 -2.79 -10.30 24.73
C TYR A 697 -4.24 -9.92 24.40
N ASP A 698 -4.46 -8.70 23.92
CA ASP A 698 -5.77 -8.20 23.52
C ASP A 698 -5.66 -7.52 22.16
N GLN A 699 -6.26 -8.13 21.14
CA GLN A 699 -6.46 -7.49 19.84
C GLN A 699 -7.83 -6.82 19.84
N SER A 700 -7.87 -5.53 19.56
CA SER A 700 -9.10 -4.75 19.49
C SER A 700 -9.26 -4.10 18.12
N VAL A 701 -10.48 -4.13 17.60
CA VAL A 701 -10.88 -3.56 16.31
C VAL A 701 -11.68 -2.28 16.52
N ILE A 702 -11.55 -1.31 15.61
CA ILE A 702 -12.34 -0.06 15.68
C ILE A 702 -13.81 -0.32 15.32
N ASN A 703 -14.07 -1.19 14.35
CA ASN A 703 -15.42 -1.51 13.90
C ASN A 703 -16.06 -2.58 14.79
N LYS A 704 -17.33 -2.39 15.13
CA LYS A 704 -18.12 -3.39 15.88
C LYS A 704 -18.75 -4.45 14.96
N LYS A 705 -18.82 -4.17 13.65
CA LYS A 705 -19.18 -5.16 12.65
C LYS A 705 -17.91 -5.90 12.22
N ILE A 706 -17.86 -7.18 12.53
CA ILE A 706 -16.69 -8.02 12.30
C ILE A 706 -17.12 -9.14 11.37
N GLU A 707 -16.46 -9.24 10.22
CA GLU A 707 -16.70 -10.32 9.27
C GLU A 707 -16.03 -11.61 9.75
N VAL A 708 -16.59 -12.74 9.34
CA VAL A 708 -15.99 -14.06 9.64
C VAL A 708 -14.59 -14.15 9.03
N GLY A 709 -13.60 -14.51 9.85
CA GLY A 709 -12.18 -14.56 9.48
C GLY A 709 -11.36 -13.34 9.92
N TYR A 710 -12.01 -12.27 10.41
CA TYR A 710 -11.37 -11.07 10.95
C TYR A 710 -11.66 -10.87 12.44
N GLU A 711 -11.95 -11.95 13.17
CA GLU A 711 -12.29 -11.89 14.58
C GLU A 711 -11.09 -11.46 15.44
N PRO A 712 -11.25 -10.41 16.28
CA PRO A 712 -10.25 -10.08 17.28
C PRO A 712 -10.11 -11.20 18.29
N THR A 713 -8.90 -11.40 18.81
CA THR A 713 -8.64 -12.42 19.84
C THR A 713 -8.13 -11.80 21.13
N ARG A 714 -8.46 -12.46 22.24
CA ARG A 714 -7.94 -12.11 23.58
C ARG A 714 -7.44 -13.36 24.25
N ASN A 715 -6.17 -13.39 24.61
CA ASN A 715 -5.52 -14.57 25.18
C ASN A 715 -4.85 -14.22 26.50
N PHE A 716 -5.09 -15.03 27.53
CA PHE A 716 -4.23 -15.07 28.71
C PHE A 716 -3.32 -16.29 28.61
N ILE A 717 -2.02 -16.08 28.65
CA ILE A 717 -1.02 -17.12 28.49
C ILE A 717 -0.20 -17.18 29.77
N TRP A 718 0.03 -18.37 30.29
CA TRP A 718 0.98 -18.56 31.37
C TRP A 718 1.90 -19.74 31.07
N ASP A 719 3.13 -19.64 31.57
CA ASP A 719 4.22 -20.54 31.25
C ASP A 719 5.13 -20.75 32.47
N LEU A 720 5.63 -21.97 32.64
CA LEU A 720 6.65 -22.36 33.59
C LEU A 720 7.76 -23.08 32.83
N ASN A 721 8.97 -22.52 32.85
CA ASN A 721 10.09 -23.07 32.13
C ASN A 721 11.35 -23.14 32.97
N GLY A 722 12.25 -24.07 32.66
CA GLY A 722 13.49 -24.20 33.40
C GLY A 722 14.57 -24.90 32.60
N ARG A 723 15.81 -24.50 32.86
CA ARG A 723 17.01 -25.11 32.32
C ARG A 723 17.96 -25.46 33.46
N PHE A 724 18.46 -26.68 33.45
CA PHE A 724 19.49 -27.14 34.38
C PHE A 724 20.67 -27.67 33.58
N GLU A 725 21.82 -27.00 33.71
CA GLU A 725 23.07 -27.35 33.04
C GLU A 725 24.10 -27.82 34.07
N PHE A 726 24.73 -28.96 33.79
CA PHE A 726 25.75 -29.57 34.63
C PHE A 726 27.02 -29.84 33.84
N ASP A 727 28.17 -29.44 34.39
CA ASP A 727 29.47 -29.74 33.81
C ASP A 727 29.86 -31.20 34.10
N LEU A 728 30.12 -31.97 33.04
CA LEU A 728 30.58 -33.35 33.09
C LEU A 728 32.11 -33.41 32.92
N ASP A 729 32.82 -32.84 33.88
CA ASP A 729 34.29 -32.84 33.92
C ASP A 729 34.84 -34.28 33.81
N GLY A 730 34.18 -35.25 34.47
CA GLY A 730 34.53 -36.67 34.35
C GLY A 730 34.48 -37.22 32.92
N LEU A 731 33.51 -36.80 32.11
CA LEU A 731 33.40 -37.22 30.71
C LEU A 731 34.46 -36.54 29.84
N THR A 732 34.68 -35.24 30.06
CA THR A 732 35.74 -34.46 29.40
C THR A 732 37.10 -35.14 29.57
N ARG A 733 37.46 -35.49 30.81
CA ARG A 733 38.71 -36.18 31.12
C ARG A 733 38.79 -37.60 30.56
N ILE A 734 37.67 -38.27 30.30
CA ILE A 734 37.65 -39.57 29.61
C ILE A 734 37.94 -39.37 28.13
N LEU A 735 37.36 -38.35 27.51
CA LEU A 735 37.57 -38.01 26.11
C LEU A 735 39.02 -37.56 25.84
N ASP A 736 39.62 -36.77 26.74
CA ASP A 736 41.04 -36.36 26.65
C ASP A 736 42.04 -37.51 26.76
N LYS A 737 41.64 -38.65 27.33
CA LYS A 737 42.50 -39.84 27.43
C LYS A 737 42.50 -40.66 26.15
N LEU A 738 41.64 -40.37 25.19
CA LEU A 738 41.64 -41.04 23.90
C LEU A 738 42.76 -40.42 23.03
N PRO A 739 43.71 -41.22 22.52
CA PRO A 739 44.96 -40.73 21.89
C PRO A 739 44.78 -39.98 20.55
N ILE A 740 43.56 -39.60 20.19
CA ILE A 740 43.21 -38.95 18.91
C ILE A 740 42.42 -37.63 19.15
N ILE A 741 41.98 -37.35 20.38
CA ILE A 741 41.11 -36.20 20.69
C ILE A 741 41.74 -35.41 21.84
N GLU A 742 42.05 -34.13 21.62
CA GLU A 742 42.36 -33.17 22.68
C GLU A 742 41.15 -32.25 22.85
N THR A 743 40.59 -32.19 24.07
CA THR A 743 39.45 -31.33 24.37
C THR A 743 39.92 -30.09 25.14
N GLU A 744 39.62 -28.90 24.58
CA GLU A 744 39.94 -27.61 25.22
C GLU A 744 38.76 -27.04 26.02
N LYS A 745 37.57 -27.65 25.88
CA LYS A 745 36.32 -27.18 26.49
C LYS A 745 35.67 -28.30 27.31
N LEU A 746 35.10 -27.94 28.46
CA LEU A 746 34.35 -28.85 29.30
C LEU A 746 33.11 -29.39 28.56
N SER A 747 32.84 -30.68 28.72
CA SER A 747 31.58 -31.31 28.32
C SER A 747 30.46 -30.87 29.26
N THR A 748 29.36 -30.39 28.70
CA THR A 748 28.18 -29.96 29.48
C THR A 748 26.98 -30.84 29.16
N PHE A 749 26.09 -31.01 30.13
CA PHE A 749 24.80 -31.69 29.97
C PHE A 749 23.68 -30.77 30.44
N SER A 750 22.77 -30.42 29.53
CA SER A 750 21.64 -29.54 29.80
C SER A 750 20.32 -30.28 29.70
N VAL A 751 19.44 -30.10 30.67
CA VAL A 751 18.03 -30.51 30.63
C VAL A 751 17.17 -29.26 30.62
N GLU A 752 16.29 -29.16 29.62
CA GLU A 752 15.32 -28.08 29.49
C GLU A 752 13.91 -28.64 29.57
N GLY A 753 13.01 -27.93 30.23
CA GLY A 753 11.60 -28.27 30.34
C GLY A 753 10.73 -27.01 30.35
N GLU A 754 9.56 -27.11 29.71
CA GLU A 754 8.59 -26.02 29.60
C GLU A 754 7.17 -26.59 29.73
N PHE A 755 6.31 -25.88 30.44
CA PHE A 755 4.87 -26.12 30.50
C PHE A 755 4.14 -24.80 30.30
N ALA A 756 3.40 -24.68 29.20
CA ALA A 756 2.65 -23.49 28.86
C ALA A 756 1.16 -23.82 28.64
N GLN A 757 0.29 -22.90 29.04
CA GLN A 757 -1.15 -22.98 28.79
C GLN A 757 -1.69 -21.63 28.32
N VAL A 758 -2.60 -21.69 27.35
CA VAL A 758 -3.35 -20.54 26.86
C VAL A 758 -4.81 -20.68 27.28
N TRP A 759 -5.37 -19.60 27.81
CA TRP A 759 -6.81 -19.40 27.98
C TRP A 759 -7.29 -18.44 26.89
N PRO A 760 -7.79 -18.97 25.75
CA PRO A 760 -8.19 -18.16 24.63
C PRO A 760 -9.63 -17.66 24.79
N ASN A 761 -9.86 -16.44 24.36
CA ASN A 761 -11.16 -15.92 23.98
C ASN A 761 -11.08 -15.54 22.48
N PRO A 762 -11.62 -16.38 21.59
CA PRO A 762 -11.46 -16.21 20.14
C PRO A 762 -12.29 -15.06 19.57
N ASN A 763 -13.26 -14.52 20.32
CA ASN A 763 -14.02 -13.34 19.91
C ASN A 763 -14.57 -12.59 21.14
N PRO A 764 -13.90 -11.53 21.60
CA PRO A 764 -14.37 -10.71 22.72
C PRO A 764 -15.48 -9.72 22.35
N VAL A 765 -15.90 -9.64 21.09
CA VAL A 765 -16.85 -8.61 20.63
C VAL A 765 -18.28 -9.12 20.71
N ASN A 766 -19.01 -8.58 21.68
CA ASN A 766 -20.40 -8.94 21.93
C ASN A 766 -21.36 -7.92 21.32
N ASN A 767 -22.51 -8.39 20.85
CA ASN A 767 -23.58 -7.53 20.37
C ASN A 767 -24.88 -7.85 21.11
N ALA A 768 -25.35 -6.92 21.94
CA ALA A 768 -26.58 -7.10 22.71
C ALA A 768 -27.82 -7.24 21.81
N GLU A 769 -27.80 -6.66 20.61
CA GLU A 769 -28.92 -6.69 19.65
C GLU A 769 -29.09 -8.07 18.99
N THR A 770 -28.03 -8.89 18.93
CA THR A 770 -28.14 -10.26 18.40
C THR A 770 -28.63 -11.26 19.44
N GLY A 771 -28.69 -10.86 20.72
CA GLY A 771 -29.00 -11.75 21.83
C GLY A 771 -27.90 -12.77 22.14
N ASP A 772 -26.75 -12.70 21.47
CA ASP A 772 -25.60 -13.56 21.70
C ASP A 772 -24.51 -12.83 22.50
N PRO A 773 -24.28 -13.21 23.78
CA PRO A 773 -23.28 -12.60 24.64
C PRO A 773 -21.86 -13.17 24.44
N ASN A 774 -21.64 -14.11 23.52
CA ASN A 774 -20.38 -14.88 23.41
C ASN A 774 -19.69 -14.70 22.06
N GLY A 775 -19.42 -13.45 21.66
CA GLY A 775 -18.73 -13.15 20.41
C GLY A 775 -19.67 -13.21 19.20
N VAL A 776 -19.73 -12.13 18.43
CA VAL A 776 -20.56 -12.02 17.23
C VAL A 776 -19.67 -11.73 16.02
N ALA A 777 -19.90 -12.48 14.94
CA ALA A 777 -19.30 -12.24 13.64
C ALA A 777 -20.38 -12.34 12.55
N PHE A 778 -20.22 -11.57 11.48
CA PHE A 778 -21.15 -11.47 10.37
C PHE A 778 -20.64 -12.32 9.20
N ILE A 779 -21.46 -13.26 8.74
CA ILE A 779 -21.21 -13.99 7.48
C ILE A 779 -21.49 -13.06 6.28
N ASP A 780 -22.54 -12.25 6.41
CA ASP A 780 -22.92 -11.20 5.46
C ASP A 780 -23.68 -10.11 6.25
N ASP A 781 -23.34 -8.85 6.04
CA ASP A 781 -24.01 -7.72 6.68
C ASP A 781 -24.95 -6.95 5.72
N PHE A 782 -25.07 -7.42 4.46
CA PHE A 782 -25.84 -6.85 3.36
C PHE A 782 -25.53 -5.39 3.03
N GLU A 783 -24.45 -4.80 3.56
CA GLU A 783 -24.11 -3.40 3.30
C GLU A 783 -23.75 -3.20 1.81
N GLY A 784 -23.06 -4.18 1.22
CA GLY A 784 -22.70 -4.20 -0.21
C GLY A 784 -23.85 -4.55 -1.16
N ALA A 785 -25.01 -5.02 -0.66
CA ALA A 785 -26.12 -5.46 -1.51
C ALA A 785 -26.80 -4.29 -2.24
N LYS A 786 -26.73 -3.07 -1.69
CA LYS A 786 -27.33 -1.88 -2.29
C LYS A 786 -26.32 -1.11 -3.13
N ARG A 787 -26.35 -1.31 -4.45
CA ARG A 787 -25.65 -0.45 -5.40
C ARG A 787 -26.49 0.79 -5.71
N THR A 788 -26.00 1.96 -5.33
CA THR A 788 -26.65 3.24 -5.66
C THR A 788 -25.96 3.86 -6.86
N THR A 789 -26.66 3.96 -7.99
CA THR A 789 -26.20 4.76 -9.13
C THR A 789 -26.89 6.11 -9.08
N TYR A 790 -26.11 7.18 -9.02
CA TYR A 790 -26.65 8.53 -9.00
C TYR A 790 -26.82 9.03 -10.43
N ILE A 791 -28.04 9.44 -10.79
CA ILE A 791 -28.26 10.21 -12.00
C ILE A 791 -27.62 11.60 -11.77
N PRO A 792 -26.73 12.08 -12.65
CA PRO A 792 -25.99 13.29 -12.39
C PRO A 792 -26.91 14.51 -12.32
N VAL A 793 -26.76 15.33 -11.29
CA VAL A 793 -27.55 16.57 -11.15
C VAL A 793 -26.92 17.76 -11.89
N GLN A 794 -25.72 17.60 -12.44
CA GLN A 794 -25.00 18.67 -13.14
C GLN A 794 -25.55 18.89 -14.56
N ARG A 795 -25.98 20.12 -14.86
CA ARG A 795 -26.51 20.56 -16.16
C ARG A 795 -25.67 20.07 -17.34
N ARG A 796 -24.33 20.18 -17.25
CA ARG A 796 -23.38 19.83 -18.32
C ARG A 796 -23.39 18.36 -18.72
N GLN A 797 -23.84 17.48 -17.83
CA GLN A 797 -23.93 16.04 -18.11
C GLN A 797 -25.22 15.69 -18.87
N TRP A 798 -26.18 16.62 -18.93
CA TRP A 798 -27.41 16.47 -19.69
C TRP A 798 -27.31 17.17 -21.04
N LYS A 799 -27.72 16.46 -22.09
CA LYS A 799 -27.85 16.98 -23.45
C LYS A 799 -29.31 16.83 -23.92
N ALA A 800 -29.68 17.61 -24.93
CA ALA A 800 -30.97 17.40 -25.58
C ALA A 800 -31.00 15.98 -26.18
N SER A 801 -32.06 15.23 -25.93
CA SER A 801 -32.26 13.91 -26.53
C SER A 801 -32.60 14.02 -28.03
N SER A 802 -32.63 12.90 -28.75
CA SER A 802 -33.31 12.78 -30.05
C SER A 802 -34.84 12.81 -29.87
N ALA A 803 -35.61 12.86 -30.96
CA ALA A 803 -37.06 12.66 -30.87
C ALA A 803 -37.33 11.21 -30.44
N PRO A 804 -38.25 10.97 -29.49
CA PRO A 804 -38.63 9.60 -29.14
C PRO A 804 -39.31 8.93 -30.33
N VAL A 805 -39.13 7.62 -30.43
CA VAL A 805 -39.81 6.77 -31.41
C VAL A 805 -41.14 6.31 -30.82
N ASP A 806 -42.21 6.45 -31.59
CA ASP A 806 -43.49 5.83 -31.26
C ASP A 806 -43.41 4.34 -31.59
N THR A 807 -43.41 3.50 -30.55
CA THR A 807 -43.23 2.05 -30.67
C THR A 807 -44.41 1.35 -31.36
N MET A 808 -45.56 2.00 -31.53
CA MET A 808 -46.70 1.40 -32.23
C MET A 808 -46.61 1.54 -33.76
N ILE A 809 -45.91 2.58 -34.23
CA ILE A 809 -45.80 2.91 -35.67
C ILE A 809 -44.35 2.95 -36.16
N ASP A 810 -43.40 2.62 -35.28
CA ASP A 810 -41.94 2.62 -35.49
C ASP A 810 -41.43 3.91 -36.17
N GLN A 811 -42.02 5.05 -35.76
CA GLN A 811 -41.72 6.35 -36.35
C GLN A 811 -41.34 7.37 -35.26
N ALA A 812 -40.24 8.10 -35.49
CA ALA A 812 -39.85 9.20 -34.64
C ALA A 812 -40.85 10.36 -34.72
N TRP A 813 -41.21 10.94 -33.57
CA TRP A 813 -42.04 12.13 -33.54
C TRP A 813 -41.35 13.31 -34.25
N PRO A 814 -42.09 14.16 -34.99
CA PRO A 814 -41.53 15.36 -35.59
C PRO A 814 -40.87 16.26 -34.53
N GLN A 815 -39.61 16.65 -34.77
CA GLN A 815 -38.84 17.46 -33.82
C GLN A 815 -39.49 18.82 -33.49
N ARG A 816 -40.36 19.31 -34.38
CA ARG A 816 -41.20 20.51 -34.16
C ARG A 816 -42.16 20.40 -32.97
N TYR A 817 -42.46 19.20 -32.49
CA TYR A 817 -43.30 18.97 -31.31
C TYR A 817 -42.53 19.05 -30.00
N ARG A 818 -41.21 19.26 -30.05
CA ARG A 818 -40.37 19.45 -28.86
C ARG A 818 -40.69 20.78 -28.17
N ALA A 819 -41.15 20.70 -26.92
CA ALA A 819 -41.26 21.87 -26.06
C ALA A 819 -39.87 22.46 -25.74
N ARG A 820 -39.81 23.78 -25.49
CA ARG A 820 -38.57 24.45 -25.06
C ARG A 820 -38.28 24.14 -23.59
N MET A 821 -37.57 23.05 -23.35
CA MET A 821 -37.10 22.64 -22.02
C MET A 821 -35.74 23.27 -21.72
N TYR A 822 -35.58 23.85 -20.53
CA TYR A 822 -34.32 24.39 -20.04
C TYR A 822 -33.97 23.70 -18.72
N TRP A 823 -32.80 23.06 -18.67
CA TRP A 823 -32.20 22.54 -17.44
C TRP A 823 -30.99 23.41 -17.08
N TYR A 824 -30.87 23.73 -15.80
CA TYR A 824 -29.77 24.54 -15.27
C TYR A 824 -29.48 24.16 -13.82
N ASN A 825 -28.25 24.44 -13.38
CA ASN A 825 -27.94 24.47 -11.96
C ASN A 825 -28.06 25.94 -11.50
N PRO A 826 -28.86 26.26 -10.47
CA PRO A 826 -28.91 27.62 -9.95
C PRO A 826 -27.54 28.04 -9.42
N PHE A 827 -27.18 29.31 -9.63
CA PHE A 827 -25.89 29.87 -9.20
C PHE A 827 -25.82 30.03 -7.67
N GLU A 828 -26.97 30.17 -7.01
CA GLU A 828 -27.10 30.26 -5.56
C GLU A 828 -27.62 28.92 -5.01
N GLN A 829 -27.08 28.48 -3.87
CA GLN A 829 -27.56 27.28 -3.19
C GLN A 829 -28.98 27.50 -2.67
N VAL A 830 -29.98 26.94 -3.35
CA VAL A 830 -31.36 26.92 -2.87
C VAL A 830 -31.54 25.66 -2.03
N TRP A 831 -31.93 25.82 -0.76
CA TRP A 831 -32.27 24.70 0.10
C TRP A 831 -33.44 23.92 -0.51
N THR A 832 -33.17 22.70 -0.98
CA THR A 832 -34.23 21.75 -1.35
C THR A 832 -34.69 21.04 -0.09
N LYS A 833 -36.00 21.10 0.18
CA LYS A 833 -36.65 20.53 1.35
C LYS A 833 -36.83 19.02 1.25
#